data_AF-A0A2N2FVL1-F1
#
_entry.id   AF-A0A2N2FVL1-F1
#
_cell.length_a   1.000
_cell.length_b   1.000
_cell.length_c   1.000
_cell.angle_alpha   90.00
_cell.angle_beta   90.00
_cell.angle_gamma   90.00
#
_symmetry.space_group_name_H-M   'P 1'
#
loop_
_entity.id
_entity.type
_entity.pdbx_description
1 polymer ?
#
loop_
_entity_poly.entity_id
_entity_poly.type
_entity_poly.pdbx_seq_one_letter_code
_entity_poly.pdbx_strand_id
1 'polypeptide(L)'
;MTGPITTLQERCRKCYSCVRNCPVKAIKVHKDHAEIIDSRCIGCGICVQVCSQQAKVIADSILSVQKLIDGSEPVVAILGCSYPAFFNDIRPGQLVAGIKNLGFSEVHEGSSGVELIRLSYQAEIESQKKNAATLFSSHCPAIVDLIERHYPQLLRNLMKTVSPKIAAGRFIKETLGPRTKVVYISSCIAGKFEIEEEQIQDAIDVVLTYKELQQMFKLRKLDLSRLPNHPFNGMPPHNDSRLFAIAGGPLNAFGIKSDIFHPEYLSSEGPENALEVIRDVAAGRITPRFIDIRFCTGGCIGGPGKNNRLTTFSKRNLIYQHSCSEVPYQTASHYCTVKQSIATNRSFRNKHKRLELPGGESVRNILQSINKFVESDELNCGACGYATCREYAVAVFQGLAEREMCLPYAVKRLEEDHTMLTQKFELAQRALAQEVGSSAIVGEDPRTMDILGLIYQVAPTPTTVLIRGESGTGKELTARAIHEKSLRADKPLVTINCTTITDSLLESELFGHKKGAFTGAVADKKGLFEAANGGTIFLDEIGDITPKLQAELLRVLDNGEIRPVGGNAPIKVDVRLIAATNKDLEAGIRESWFREDLYYRLNVFTISQPPLRSRLESLPALVENFRARASRRLNKPIKGIDERALQALMRYPWPGNIRELQNIIERASVLAQDSVIRLENLPVVFTELALNEGRTETDLATPSFRSQRDKHIGQMEKNLLIHFLREARGNVSAAAIQAGIPRRTFYRLLKRNDLNGKEFNKNRQT
;
A
#
# COMPACT_ATOMS: atom_id res chain seq x y z
N MET A 1 -6.92 -32.24 -19.93
CA MET A 1 -6.00 -32.45 -18.80
C MET A 1 -5.43 -31.10 -18.43
N THR A 2 -5.43 -30.75 -17.15
CA THR A 2 -4.66 -29.63 -16.62
C THR A 2 -3.18 -29.95 -16.83
N GLY A 3 -2.37 -29.01 -17.31
CA GLY A 3 -0.94 -29.22 -17.49
C GLY A 3 -0.22 -29.67 -16.21
N PRO A 4 1.05 -30.11 -16.31
CA PRO A 4 1.81 -30.72 -15.22
C PRO A 4 2.17 -29.74 -14.08
N ILE A 5 1.79 -28.47 -14.20
CA ILE A 5 1.86 -27.49 -13.13
C ILE A 5 0.47 -26.87 -13.01
N THR A 6 -0.11 -26.90 -11.81
CA THR A 6 -1.42 -26.32 -11.52
C THR A 6 -1.31 -25.21 -10.49
N THR A 7 -2.36 -24.39 -10.38
CA THR A 7 -2.45 -23.33 -9.36
C THR A 7 -3.53 -23.68 -8.35
N LEU A 8 -3.13 -23.80 -7.09
CA LEU A 8 -4.02 -23.76 -5.93
C LEU A 8 -4.46 -22.31 -5.72
N GLN A 9 -5.64 -21.97 -6.24
CA GLN A 9 -6.12 -20.59 -6.32
C GLN A 9 -6.24 -19.95 -4.93
N GLU A 10 -6.69 -20.73 -3.94
CA GLU A 10 -6.88 -20.34 -2.55
C GLU A 10 -5.58 -19.94 -1.83
N ARG A 11 -4.43 -20.41 -2.33
CA ARG A 11 -3.10 -20.07 -1.79
C ARG A 11 -2.48 -18.88 -2.51
N CYS A 12 -2.95 -18.51 -3.70
CA CYS A 12 -2.31 -17.45 -4.47
C CYS A 12 -2.59 -16.07 -3.85
N ARG A 13 -1.53 -15.29 -3.59
CA ARG A 13 -1.63 -13.91 -3.07
C ARG A 13 -1.18 -12.84 -4.05
N LYS A 14 -1.12 -13.17 -5.35
CA LYS A 14 -0.77 -12.23 -6.43
C LYS A 14 0.52 -11.43 -6.21
N CYS A 15 1.55 -12.03 -5.60
CA CYS A 15 2.86 -11.36 -5.46
C CYS A 15 3.62 -11.23 -6.80
N TYR A 16 3.10 -11.83 -7.88
CA TYR A 16 3.63 -11.85 -9.25
C TYR A 16 5.05 -12.44 -9.41
N SER A 17 5.60 -13.10 -8.38
CA SER A 17 6.90 -13.76 -8.45
C SER A 17 7.00 -14.75 -9.61
N CYS A 18 5.93 -15.53 -9.84
CA CYS A 18 5.88 -16.46 -10.97
C CYS A 18 5.85 -15.75 -12.34
N VAL A 19 5.26 -14.56 -12.45
CA VAL A 19 5.25 -13.78 -13.70
C VAL A 19 6.65 -13.23 -14.00
N ARG A 20 7.29 -12.62 -12.98
CA ARG A 20 8.65 -12.05 -13.08
C ARG A 20 9.65 -13.09 -13.55
N ASN A 21 9.62 -14.27 -12.96
CA ASN A 21 10.60 -15.33 -13.21
C ASN A 21 10.19 -16.30 -14.34
N CYS A 22 9.03 -16.13 -14.98
CA CYS A 22 8.67 -16.99 -16.10
C CYS A 22 9.46 -16.58 -17.35
N PRO A 23 10.32 -17.47 -17.90
CA PRO A 23 11.19 -17.15 -19.03
C PRO A 23 10.42 -16.89 -20.33
N VAL A 24 9.22 -17.48 -20.46
CA VAL A 24 8.40 -17.47 -21.68
C VAL A 24 7.06 -16.73 -21.50
N LYS A 25 6.89 -16.05 -20.36
CA LYS A 25 5.65 -15.35 -19.96
C LYS A 25 4.40 -16.21 -20.19
N ALA A 26 4.43 -17.43 -19.65
CA ALA A 26 3.34 -18.41 -19.69
C ALA A 26 2.44 -18.32 -18.44
N ILE A 27 2.36 -17.15 -17.81
CA ILE A 27 1.51 -16.92 -16.63
C ILE A 27 0.49 -15.85 -17.00
N LYS A 28 -0.79 -16.14 -16.78
CA LYS A 28 -1.89 -15.19 -16.91
C LYS A 28 -2.28 -14.69 -15.53
N VAL A 29 -2.47 -13.38 -15.37
CA VAL A 29 -2.98 -12.81 -14.12
C VAL A 29 -4.49 -12.61 -14.25
N HIS A 30 -5.21 -13.12 -13.25
CA HIS A 30 -6.63 -12.90 -13.03
C HIS A 30 -6.82 -12.08 -11.74
N LYS A 31 -8.05 -11.58 -11.56
CA LYS A 31 -8.43 -10.73 -10.43
C LYS A 31 -8.02 -11.29 -9.07
N ASP A 32 -8.08 -12.61 -8.87
CA ASP A 32 -7.82 -13.24 -7.56
C ASP A 32 -6.55 -14.09 -7.51
N HIS A 33 -6.03 -14.54 -8.65
CA HIS A 33 -4.87 -15.44 -8.71
C HIS A 33 -4.10 -15.31 -10.03
N ALA A 34 -2.89 -15.86 -10.08
CA ALA A 34 -2.14 -16.01 -11.32
C ALA A 34 -2.17 -17.48 -11.76
N GLU A 35 -2.48 -17.76 -13.02
CA GLU A 35 -2.66 -19.10 -13.60
C GLU A 35 -1.56 -19.42 -14.63
N ILE A 36 -1.25 -20.71 -14.86
CA ILE A 36 -0.32 -21.14 -15.90
C ILE A 36 -1.09 -21.30 -17.22
N ILE A 37 -0.50 -20.82 -18.31
CA ILE A 37 -1.03 -21.00 -19.66
C ILE A 37 -0.35 -22.23 -20.28
N ASP A 38 -1.04 -23.36 -20.26
CA ASP A 38 -0.49 -24.65 -20.71
C ASP A 38 -0.01 -24.65 -22.16
N SER A 39 -0.65 -23.86 -23.04
CA SER A 39 -0.21 -23.72 -24.44
C SER A 39 1.15 -23.03 -24.60
N ARG A 40 1.57 -22.23 -23.61
CA ARG A 40 2.86 -21.50 -23.63
C ARG A 40 3.90 -22.08 -22.68
N CYS A 41 3.47 -22.82 -21.66
CA CYS A 41 4.34 -23.40 -20.65
C CYS A 41 5.34 -24.40 -21.28
N ILE A 42 6.57 -24.39 -20.78
CA ILE A 42 7.66 -25.30 -21.18
C ILE A 42 8.05 -26.28 -20.07
N GLY A 43 7.27 -26.33 -18.98
CA GLY A 43 7.52 -27.28 -17.88
C GLY A 43 8.80 -27.08 -17.07
N CYS A 44 9.46 -25.92 -17.18
CA CYS A 44 10.72 -25.65 -16.47
C CYS A 44 10.58 -25.68 -14.94
N GLY A 45 9.38 -25.45 -14.40
CA GLY A 45 9.10 -25.51 -12.96
C GLY A 45 9.61 -24.32 -12.14
N ILE A 46 10.18 -23.28 -12.76
CA ILE A 46 10.67 -22.09 -12.06
C ILE A 46 9.53 -21.44 -11.23
N CYS A 47 8.32 -21.38 -11.78
CA CYS A 47 7.16 -20.83 -11.07
C CYS A 47 6.82 -21.57 -9.77
N VAL A 48 7.10 -22.88 -9.69
CA VAL A 48 6.96 -23.68 -8.47
C VAL A 48 8.06 -23.33 -7.47
N GLN A 49 9.30 -23.15 -7.94
CA GLN A 49 10.45 -22.83 -7.08
C GLN A 49 10.33 -21.45 -6.43
N VAL A 50 9.85 -20.44 -7.17
CA VAL A 50 9.78 -19.05 -6.69
C VAL A 50 8.47 -18.69 -5.98
N CYS A 51 7.53 -19.64 -5.88
CA CYS A 51 6.22 -19.42 -5.26
C CYS A 51 6.31 -19.57 -3.73
N SER A 52 6.50 -18.44 -3.03
CA SER A 52 6.54 -18.41 -1.56
C SER A 52 5.26 -18.94 -0.90
N GLN A 53 4.12 -18.81 -1.57
CA GLN A 53 2.82 -19.26 -1.06
C GLN A 53 2.54 -20.74 -1.34
N GLN A 54 3.44 -21.45 -2.03
CA GLN A 54 3.22 -22.84 -2.47
C GLN A 54 1.90 -23.03 -3.22
N ALA A 55 1.46 -21.98 -3.94
CA ALA A 55 0.27 -21.99 -4.76
C ALA A 55 0.50 -22.67 -6.12
N LYS A 56 1.74 -22.66 -6.62
CA LYS A 56 2.14 -23.35 -7.85
C LYS A 56 2.60 -24.75 -7.47
N VAL A 57 1.86 -25.77 -7.88
CA VAL A 57 2.14 -27.17 -7.52
C VAL A 57 2.31 -28.02 -8.77
N ILE A 58 3.09 -29.09 -8.63
CA ILE A 58 3.25 -30.09 -9.67
C ILE A 58 1.98 -30.94 -9.66
N ALA A 59 1.42 -31.26 -10.82
CA ALA A 59 0.30 -32.18 -10.92
C ALA A 59 0.68 -33.52 -10.28
N ASP A 60 -0.10 -33.96 -9.29
CA ASP A 60 0.18 -35.18 -8.53
C ASP A 60 -0.06 -36.42 -9.40
N SER A 61 0.93 -37.31 -9.45
CA SER A 61 0.85 -38.59 -10.14
C SER A 61 0.90 -39.80 -9.20
N ILE A 62 0.92 -39.60 -7.88
CA ILE A 62 0.99 -40.67 -6.88
C ILE A 62 -0.22 -41.60 -7.00
N LEU A 63 -1.43 -41.06 -7.07
CA LEU A 63 -2.65 -41.88 -7.20
C LEU A 63 -2.67 -42.69 -8.49
N SER A 64 -2.19 -42.12 -9.59
CA SER A 64 -2.09 -42.83 -10.87
C SER A 64 -1.12 -43.99 -10.79
N VAL A 65 0.05 -43.79 -10.16
CA VAL A 65 1.03 -44.87 -9.95
C VAL A 65 0.50 -45.94 -9.00
N GLN A 66 -0.17 -45.55 -7.90
CA GLN A 66 -0.75 -46.52 -6.97
C GLN A 66 -1.79 -47.41 -7.67
N LYS A 67 -2.64 -46.84 -8.53
CA LYS A 67 -3.58 -47.62 -9.37
C LYS A 67 -2.89 -48.60 -10.31
N LEU A 68 -1.73 -48.25 -10.86
CA LEU A 68 -0.95 -49.17 -11.70
C LEU A 68 -0.39 -50.33 -10.87
N ILE A 69 0.16 -50.02 -9.69
CA ILE A 69 0.74 -51.00 -8.77
C ILE A 69 -0.32 -51.97 -8.23
N ASP A 70 -1.51 -51.47 -7.91
CA ASP A 70 -2.63 -52.29 -7.43
C ASP A 70 -3.32 -53.07 -8.58
N GLY A 71 -2.90 -52.85 -9.83
CA GLY A 71 -3.40 -53.54 -11.01
C GLY A 71 -2.82 -54.94 -11.20
N SER A 72 -3.23 -55.64 -12.27
CA SER A 72 -2.79 -57.01 -12.58
C SER A 72 -1.50 -57.09 -13.42
N GLU A 73 -1.10 -55.99 -14.05
CA GLU A 73 0.06 -55.94 -14.95
C GLU A 73 1.34 -55.59 -14.17
N PRO A 74 2.51 -56.13 -14.55
CA PRO A 74 3.76 -55.81 -13.88
C PRO A 74 4.13 -54.33 -14.08
N VAL A 75 4.55 -53.68 -12.99
CA VAL A 75 4.96 -52.27 -12.99
C VAL A 75 6.46 -52.14 -12.76
N VAL A 76 7.16 -51.59 -13.75
CA VAL A 76 8.60 -51.39 -13.75
C VAL A 76 8.94 -49.93 -13.47
N ALA A 77 9.86 -49.69 -12.54
CA ALA A 77 10.41 -48.37 -12.25
C ALA A 77 11.72 -48.13 -13.00
N ILE A 78 11.89 -46.95 -13.59
CA ILE A 78 13.17 -46.48 -14.12
C ILE A 78 13.62 -45.26 -13.29
N LEU A 79 14.76 -45.36 -12.62
CA LEU A 79 15.36 -44.26 -11.88
C LEU A 79 16.18 -43.36 -12.82
N GLY A 80 15.79 -42.10 -12.98
CA GLY A 80 16.50 -41.14 -13.81
C GLY A 80 17.94 -40.90 -13.35
N CYS A 81 18.83 -40.50 -14.27
CA CYS A 81 20.28 -40.44 -14.05
C CYS A 81 20.72 -39.49 -12.91
N SER A 82 19.84 -38.62 -12.42
CA SER A 82 20.13 -37.66 -11.34
C SER A 82 19.79 -38.18 -9.93
N TYR A 83 19.30 -39.42 -9.78
CA TYR A 83 18.84 -39.94 -8.49
C TYR A 83 19.91 -39.92 -7.38
N PRO A 84 21.22 -40.17 -7.63
CA PRO A 84 22.22 -40.15 -6.56
C PRO A 84 22.38 -38.77 -5.92
N ALA A 85 22.16 -37.71 -6.71
CA ALA A 85 22.18 -36.33 -6.23
C ALA A 85 20.95 -35.96 -5.38
N PHE A 86 19.85 -36.71 -5.49
CA PHE A 86 18.64 -36.49 -4.67
C PHE A 86 18.67 -37.37 -3.41
N PHE A 87 18.80 -38.68 -3.60
CA PHE A 87 18.82 -39.72 -2.56
C PHE A 87 20.25 -40.00 -2.09
N ASN A 88 20.91 -38.97 -1.58
CA ASN A 88 22.32 -38.99 -1.18
C ASN A 88 22.56 -39.58 0.22
N ASP A 89 21.51 -39.63 1.05
CA ASP A 89 21.57 -40.12 2.44
C ASP A 89 21.38 -41.65 2.55
N ILE A 90 21.20 -42.35 1.42
CA ILE A 90 20.92 -43.79 1.36
C ILE A 90 21.74 -44.45 0.26
N ARG A 91 22.02 -45.75 0.41
CA ARG A 91 22.71 -46.52 -0.64
C ARG A 91 21.76 -46.81 -1.81
N PRO A 92 22.23 -46.85 -3.07
CA PRO A 92 21.38 -47.16 -4.22
C PRO A 92 20.59 -48.45 -4.07
N GLY A 93 21.19 -49.50 -3.51
CA GLY A 93 20.50 -50.78 -3.27
C GLY A 93 19.36 -50.68 -2.25
N GLN A 94 19.47 -49.79 -1.25
CA GLN A 94 18.39 -49.53 -0.29
C GLN A 94 17.23 -48.78 -0.95
N LEU A 95 17.54 -47.87 -1.87
CA LEU A 95 16.52 -47.20 -2.68
C LEU A 95 15.76 -48.20 -3.57
N VAL A 96 16.48 -49.12 -4.22
CA VAL A 96 15.86 -50.20 -5.01
C VAL A 96 14.95 -51.06 -4.12
N ALA A 97 15.42 -51.48 -2.95
CA ALA A 97 14.60 -52.24 -2.00
C ALA A 97 13.34 -51.47 -1.57
N GLY A 98 13.47 -50.17 -1.31
CA GLY A 98 12.33 -49.30 -1.00
C GLY A 98 11.30 -49.25 -2.12
N ILE A 99 11.74 -49.07 -3.36
CA ILE A 99 10.86 -49.04 -4.53
C ILE A 99 10.15 -50.38 -4.72
N LYS A 100 10.85 -51.51 -4.56
CA LYS A 100 10.21 -52.83 -4.60
C LYS A 100 9.17 -53.02 -3.49
N ASN A 101 9.45 -52.53 -2.27
CA ASN A 101 8.47 -52.53 -1.18
C ASN A 101 7.22 -51.68 -1.43
N LEU A 102 7.28 -50.72 -2.37
CA LEU A 102 6.08 -50.01 -2.83
C LEU A 102 5.20 -50.85 -3.76
N GLY A 103 5.72 -51.96 -4.31
CA GLY A 103 4.99 -52.87 -5.21
C GLY A 103 5.50 -52.91 -6.65
N PHE A 104 6.62 -52.25 -6.97
CA PHE A 104 7.23 -52.36 -8.30
C PHE A 104 7.93 -53.72 -8.48
N SER A 105 7.73 -54.36 -9.63
CA SER A 105 8.32 -55.66 -9.95
C SER A 105 9.83 -55.57 -10.21
N GLU A 106 10.23 -54.57 -10.99
CA GLU A 106 11.62 -54.31 -11.36
C GLU A 106 12.02 -52.84 -11.20
N VAL A 107 13.31 -52.61 -10.95
CA VAL A 107 13.88 -51.26 -10.84
C VAL A 107 15.13 -51.16 -11.71
N HIS A 108 15.09 -50.30 -12.72
CA HIS A 108 16.15 -50.11 -13.71
C HIS A 108 16.85 -48.76 -13.50
N GLU A 109 18.15 -48.69 -13.81
CA GLU A 109 18.90 -47.44 -13.85
C GLU A 109 18.71 -46.77 -15.22
N GLY A 110 18.25 -45.53 -15.24
CA GLY A 110 17.94 -44.78 -16.47
C GLY A 110 19.15 -44.45 -17.35
N SER A 111 20.38 -44.57 -16.81
CA SER A 111 21.61 -44.45 -17.61
C SER A 111 21.74 -45.56 -18.65
N SER A 112 21.07 -46.71 -18.47
CA SER A 112 20.98 -47.75 -19.51
C SER A 112 20.33 -47.22 -20.79
N GLY A 113 19.37 -46.29 -20.68
CA GLY A 113 18.74 -45.64 -21.82
C GLY A 113 19.66 -44.74 -22.63
N VAL A 114 20.77 -44.26 -22.04
CA VAL A 114 21.75 -43.42 -22.73
C VAL A 114 22.55 -44.26 -23.73
N GLU A 115 22.93 -45.48 -23.34
CA GLU A 115 23.63 -46.42 -24.22
C GLU A 115 22.79 -46.80 -25.44
N LEU A 116 21.49 -47.02 -25.24
CA LEU A 116 20.56 -47.42 -26.30
C LEU A 116 20.44 -46.38 -27.44
N ILE A 117 20.75 -45.11 -27.18
CA ILE A 117 20.66 -44.04 -28.18
C ILE A 117 22.02 -43.52 -28.65
N ARG A 118 23.12 -44.00 -28.07
CA ARG A 118 24.48 -43.48 -28.31
C ARG A 118 24.86 -43.47 -29.79
N LEU A 119 24.68 -44.60 -30.47
CA LEU A 119 25.02 -44.74 -31.89
C LEU A 119 24.12 -43.89 -32.79
N SER A 120 22.83 -43.80 -32.50
CA SER A 120 21.91 -42.93 -33.25
C SER A 120 22.28 -41.45 -33.10
N TYR A 121 22.66 -41.04 -31.90
CA TYR A 121 23.11 -39.67 -31.62
C TYR A 121 24.39 -39.33 -32.40
N GLN A 122 25.38 -40.23 -32.38
CA GLN A 122 26.63 -40.07 -33.15
C GLN A 122 26.35 -39.99 -34.65
N ALA A 123 25.56 -40.93 -35.19
CA ALA A 123 25.22 -40.97 -36.61
C ALA A 123 24.48 -39.70 -37.08
N GLU A 124 23.56 -39.17 -36.27
CA GLU A 124 22.82 -37.95 -36.61
C GLU A 124 23.74 -36.71 -36.64
N ILE A 125 24.64 -36.58 -35.67
CA ILE A 125 25.65 -35.51 -35.65
C ILE A 125 26.65 -35.65 -36.80
N GLU A 126 27.05 -36.89 -37.11
CA GLU A 126 27.96 -37.21 -38.22
C GLU A 126 27.35 -36.91 -39.59
N SER A 127 26.06 -37.18 -39.76
CA SER A 127 25.33 -36.92 -40.99
C SER A 127 25.23 -35.44 -41.35
N GLN A 128 25.42 -34.53 -40.39
CA GLN A 128 25.52 -33.10 -40.65
C GLN A 128 26.90 -32.75 -41.23
N LYS A 129 26.92 -32.31 -42.50
CA LYS A 129 28.10 -31.74 -43.16
C LYS A 129 28.44 -30.36 -42.56
N LYS A 130 29.69 -29.88 -42.72
CA LYS A 130 30.20 -28.59 -42.21
C LYS A 130 29.35 -27.33 -42.57
N ASN A 131 28.46 -27.40 -43.55
CA ASN A 131 27.60 -26.28 -43.99
C ASN A 131 26.10 -26.50 -43.66
N ALA A 132 25.77 -27.46 -42.79
CA ALA A 132 24.41 -27.82 -42.47
C ALA A 132 23.92 -27.17 -41.15
N ALA A 133 22.62 -27.23 -40.89
CA ALA A 133 22.00 -26.50 -39.78
C ALA A 133 22.49 -27.04 -38.41
N THR A 134 22.83 -26.12 -37.49
CA THR A 134 23.17 -26.44 -36.09
C THR A 134 22.18 -27.40 -35.46
N LEU A 135 22.65 -28.48 -34.83
CA LEU A 135 21.78 -29.41 -34.11
C LEU A 135 21.70 -29.09 -32.61
N PHE A 136 20.50 -29.06 -32.06
CA PHE A 136 20.22 -28.99 -30.64
C PHE A 136 19.93 -30.38 -30.08
N SER A 137 20.56 -30.69 -28.96
CA SER A 137 20.20 -31.85 -28.18
C SER A 137 18.71 -31.80 -27.77
N SER A 138 18.03 -32.93 -27.84
CA SER A 138 16.58 -32.96 -27.68
C SER A 138 16.13 -33.74 -26.42
N HIS A 139 17.08 -34.30 -25.66
CA HIS A 139 16.83 -35.01 -24.41
C HIS A 139 16.46 -34.08 -23.22
N CYS A 140 16.29 -32.78 -23.44
CA CYS A 140 15.70 -31.83 -22.48
C CYS A 140 14.27 -31.46 -22.92
N PRO A 141 13.22 -32.01 -22.28
CA PRO A 141 11.84 -31.73 -22.68
C PRO A 141 11.48 -30.24 -22.66
N ALA A 142 12.03 -29.49 -21.69
CA ALA A 142 11.81 -28.05 -21.60
C ALA A 142 12.42 -27.27 -22.78
N ILE A 143 13.53 -27.75 -23.36
CA ILE A 143 14.12 -27.13 -24.57
C ILE A 143 13.30 -27.49 -25.81
N VAL A 144 12.83 -28.73 -25.90
CA VAL A 144 11.94 -29.16 -26.99
C VAL A 144 10.68 -28.30 -27.00
N ASP A 145 9.96 -28.19 -25.88
CA ASP A 145 8.76 -27.35 -25.78
C ASP A 145 9.08 -25.85 -25.99
N LEU A 146 10.26 -25.37 -25.57
CA LEU A 146 10.69 -24.00 -25.85
C LEU A 146 10.79 -23.74 -27.35
N ILE A 147 11.42 -24.64 -28.10
CA ILE A 147 11.56 -24.51 -29.55
C ILE A 147 10.20 -24.69 -30.24
N GLU A 148 9.43 -25.72 -29.91
CA GLU A 148 8.14 -25.99 -30.54
C GLU A 148 7.11 -24.88 -30.33
N ARG A 149 7.15 -24.18 -29.19
CA ARG A 149 6.15 -23.16 -28.82
C ARG A 149 6.61 -21.73 -29.03
N HIS A 150 7.92 -21.44 -28.98
CA HIS A 150 8.43 -20.07 -29.01
C HIS A 150 9.45 -19.80 -30.12
N TYR A 151 10.08 -20.83 -30.69
CA TYR A 151 11.06 -20.70 -31.78
C TYR A 151 10.80 -21.71 -32.91
N PRO A 152 9.60 -21.75 -33.52
CA PRO A 152 9.23 -22.78 -34.50
C PRO A 152 10.13 -22.82 -35.74
N GLN A 153 10.83 -21.73 -36.06
CA GLN A 153 11.84 -21.69 -37.12
C GLN A 153 13.05 -22.61 -36.88
N LEU A 154 13.29 -23.00 -35.62
CA LEU A 154 14.36 -23.91 -35.20
C LEU A 154 13.90 -25.38 -35.06
N LEU A 155 12.67 -25.73 -35.45
CA LEU A 155 12.17 -27.11 -35.35
C LEU A 155 13.07 -28.13 -36.05
N ARG A 156 13.60 -27.78 -37.22
CA ARG A 156 14.51 -28.63 -38.01
C ARG A 156 15.89 -28.82 -37.36
N ASN A 157 16.23 -27.99 -36.38
CA ASN A 157 17.50 -28.01 -35.67
C ASN A 157 17.46 -28.99 -34.48
N LEU A 158 16.29 -29.50 -34.06
CA LEU A 158 16.22 -30.47 -32.97
C LEU A 158 16.66 -31.87 -33.45
N MET A 159 17.51 -32.53 -32.65
CA MET A 159 17.88 -33.94 -32.84
C MET A 159 16.63 -34.83 -32.86
N LYS A 160 16.47 -35.62 -33.90
CA LYS A 160 15.37 -36.56 -34.13
C LYS A 160 15.52 -37.86 -33.36
N THR A 161 16.59 -38.03 -32.61
CA THR A 161 16.74 -39.12 -31.65
C THR A 161 15.87 -38.88 -30.38
N VAL A 162 15.25 -39.94 -29.85
CA VAL A 162 14.46 -39.89 -28.59
C VAL A 162 15.34 -39.65 -27.37
N SER A 163 14.72 -39.25 -26.25
CA SER A 163 15.44 -39.13 -24.97
C SER A 163 15.75 -40.50 -24.35
N PRO A 164 16.79 -40.61 -23.48
CA PRO A 164 17.11 -41.85 -22.77
C PRO A 164 15.94 -42.46 -22.01
N LYS A 165 15.06 -41.60 -21.49
CA LYS A 165 13.80 -41.99 -20.84
C LYS A 165 12.94 -42.86 -21.78
N ILE A 166 12.67 -42.34 -22.97
CA ILE A 166 11.81 -43.01 -23.95
C ILE A 166 12.47 -44.26 -24.49
N ALA A 167 13.78 -44.21 -24.74
CA ALA A 167 14.56 -45.37 -25.19
C ALA A 167 14.49 -46.54 -24.18
N ALA A 168 14.73 -46.26 -22.90
CA ALA A 168 14.64 -47.27 -21.84
C ALA A 168 13.21 -47.84 -21.72
N GLY A 169 12.18 -46.99 -21.80
CA GLY A 169 10.79 -47.44 -21.78
C GLY A 169 10.43 -48.38 -22.93
N ARG A 170 10.83 -48.02 -24.16
CA ARG A 170 10.66 -48.86 -25.36
C ARG A 170 11.37 -50.20 -25.20
N PHE A 171 12.62 -50.19 -24.76
CA PHE A 171 13.40 -51.41 -24.53
C PHE A 171 12.75 -52.35 -23.51
N ILE A 172 12.26 -51.81 -22.39
CA ILE A 172 11.60 -52.62 -21.36
C ILE A 172 10.30 -53.23 -21.89
N LYS A 173 9.47 -52.47 -22.61
CA LYS A 173 8.22 -52.99 -23.17
C LYS A 173 8.44 -53.98 -24.31
N GLU A 174 9.48 -53.81 -25.10
CA GLU A 174 9.87 -54.78 -26.14
C GLU A 174 10.38 -56.09 -25.51
N THR A 175 11.06 -56.01 -24.37
CA THR A 175 11.63 -57.17 -23.68
C THR A 175 10.61 -57.93 -22.81
N LEU A 176 9.81 -57.22 -22.01
CA LEU A 176 8.85 -57.81 -21.06
C LEU A 176 7.43 -57.92 -21.62
N GLY A 177 7.18 -57.32 -22.79
CA GLY A 177 5.89 -57.29 -23.46
C GLY A 177 5.13 -55.97 -23.26
N PRO A 178 4.23 -55.63 -24.21
CA PRO A 178 3.62 -54.30 -24.31
C PRO A 178 2.63 -53.96 -23.19
N ARG A 179 2.14 -54.97 -22.45
CA ARG A 179 1.24 -54.76 -21.32
C ARG A 179 1.95 -54.26 -20.06
N THR A 180 3.27 -54.45 -19.98
CA THR A 180 4.11 -53.97 -18.89
C THR A 180 3.95 -52.46 -18.71
N LYS A 181 3.71 -52.05 -17.47
CA LYS A 181 3.58 -50.64 -17.10
C LYS A 181 4.91 -50.07 -16.70
N VAL A 182 5.30 -48.94 -17.28
CA VAL A 182 6.61 -48.33 -17.04
C VAL A 182 6.44 -46.96 -16.39
N VAL A 183 7.03 -46.79 -15.21
CA VAL A 183 7.04 -45.52 -14.48
C VAL A 183 8.45 -44.96 -14.47
N TYR A 184 8.63 -43.77 -15.04
CA TYR A 184 9.90 -43.06 -15.00
C TYR A 184 9.97 -42.09 -13.83
N ILE A 185 10.97 -42.24 -12.98
CA ILE A 185 11.11 -41.49 -11.74
C ILE A 185 12.27 -40.50 -11.86
N SER A 186 12.03 -39.18 -11.81
CA SER A 186 13.09 -38.18 -12.08
C SER A 186 12.96 -36.85 -11.34
N SER A 187 13.93 -35.95 -11.51
CA SER A 187 13.84 -34.55 -11.05
C SER A 187 13.09 -33.61 -12.02
N CYS A 188 12.72 -34.08 -13.21
CA CYS A 188 12.20 -33.24 -14.29
C CYS A 188 10.66 -33.21 -14.32
N ILE A 189 10.07 -32.02 -14.18
CA ILE A 189 8.62 -31.82 -14.34
C ILE A 189 8.22 -31.86 -15.83
N ALA A 190 9.03 -31.26 -16.70
CA ALA A 190 8.78 -31.26 -18.14
C ALA A 190 8.74 -32.68 -18.74
N GLY A 191 9.31 -33.68 -18.05
CA GLY A 191 9.14 -35.08 -18.43
C GLY A 191 7.68 -35.54 -18.46
N LYS A 192 6.79 -34.92 -17.68
CA LYS A 192 5.33 -35.16 -17.71
C LYS A 192 4.69 -34.64 -19.02
N PHE A 193 5.17 -33.54 -19.59
CA PHE A 193 4.73 -33.07 -20.92
C PHE A 193 5.17 -34.03 -22.04
N GLU A 194 6.42 -34.50 -21.98
CA GLU A 194 6.99 -35.33 -23.05
C GLU A 194 6.24 -36.67 -23.21
N ILE A 195 5.65 -37.24 -22.15
CA ILE A 195 4.90 -38.50 -22.28
C ILE A 195 3.48 -38.33 -22.87
N GLU A 196 2.99 -37.09 -22.99
CA GLU A 196 1.70 -36.80 -23.63
C GLU A 196 1.83 -36.71 -25.17
N GLU A 197 3.03 -36.85 -25.71
CA GLU A 197 3.26 -36.80 -27.16
C GLU A 197 2.89 -38.12 -27.83
N GLU A 198 1.95 -38.05 -28.78
CA GLU A 198 1.34 -39.20 -29.46
C GLU A 198 2.35 -40.20 -30.06
N GLN A 199 3.51 -39.74 -30.54
CA GLN A 199 4.54 -40.61 -31.14
C GLN A 199 5.35 -41.43 -30.13
N ILE A 200 5.32 -41.05 -28.85
CA ILE A 200 6.14 -41.63 -27.78
C ILE A 200 5.35 -41.97 -26.51
N GLN A 201 4.03 -41.74 -26.50
CA GLN A 201 3.13 -41.98 -25.37
C GLN A 201 3.14 -43.44 -24.89
N ASP A 202 3.36 -44.40 -25.80
CA ASP A 202 3.33 -45.82 -25.46
C ASP A 202 4.59 -46.28 -24.72
N ALA A 203 5.65 -45.48 -24.66
CA ALA A 203 6.93 -45.88 -24.04
C ALA A 203 6.91 -45.81 -22.52
N ILE A 204 6.26 -44.80 -21.93
CA ILE A 204 6.24 -44.53 -20.48
C ILE A 204 4.81 -44.20 -20.06
N ASP A 205 4.24 -44.98 -19.15
CA ASP A 205 2.86 -44.82 -18.71
C ASP A 205 2.70 -43.64 -17.74
N VAL A 206 3.65 -43.43 -16.83
CA VAL A 206 3.61 -42.31 -15.85
C VAL A 206 5.01 -41.78 -15.56
N VAL A 207 5.13 -40.45 -15.39
CA VAL A 207 6.33 -39.82 -14.83
C VAL A 207 6.07 -39.37 -13.41
N LEU A 208 6.91 -39.84 -12.48
CA LEU A 208 6.87 -39.49 -11.07
C LEU A 208 8.11 -38.66 -10.71
N THR A 209 7.95 -37.62 -9.91
CA THR A 209 9.09 -36.84 -9.41
C THR A 209 9.74 -37.51 -8.20
N TYR A 210 11.02 -37.25 -7.94
CA TYR A 210 11.67 -37.77 -6.72
C TYR A 210 10.98 -37.33 -5.42
N LYS A 211 10.34 -36.14 -5.42
CA LYS A 211 9.55 -35.66 -4.28
C LYS A 211 8.28 -36.48 -4.09
N GLU A 212 7.57 -36.79 -5.16
CA GLU A 212 6.41 -37.69 -5.12
C GLU A 212 6.83 -39.09 -4.64
N LEU A 213 7.99 -39.61 -5.09
CA LEU A 213 8.50 -40.91 -4.60
C LEU A 213 8.78 -40.87 -3.09
N GLN A 214 9.43 -39.81 -2.62
CA GLN A 214 9.71 -39.63 -1.20
C GLN A 214 8.41 -39.52 -0.38
N GLN A 215 7.36 -38.90 -0.93
CA GLN A 215 6.03 -38.85 -0.31
C GLN A 215 5.40 -40.25 -0.24
N MET A 216 5.51 -41.07 -1.29
CA MET A 216 5.03 -42.46 -1.26
C MET A 216 5.70 -43.29 -0.15
N PHE A 217 7.02 -43.18 0.01
CA PHE A 217 7.72 -43.86 1.11
C PHE A 217 7.22 -43.40 2.48
N LYS A 218 6.98 -42.10 2.67
CA LYS A 218 6.44 -41.55 3.92
C LYS A 218 5.02 -42.05 4.21
N LEU A 219 4.15 -42.08 3.20
CA LEU A 219 2.77 -42.57 3.33
C LEU A 219 2.73 -44.05 3.74
N ARG A 220 3.67 -44.85 3.23
CA ARG A 220 3.85 -46.27 3.60
C ARG A 220 4.71 -46.48 4.86
N LYS A 221 5.18 -45.40 5.50
CA LYS A 221 6.06 -45.41 6.69
C LYS A 221 7.33 -46.26 6.50
N LEU A 222 7.92 -46.24 5.31
CA LEU A 222 9.15 -46.98 4.98
C LEU A 222 10.40 -46.21 5.41
N ASP A 223 11.21 -46.80 6.30
CA ASP A 223 12.54 -46.30 6.63
C ASP A 223 13.59 -46.97 5.74
N LEU A 224 13.99 -46.27 4.67
CA LEU A 224 14.94 -46.77 3.68
C LEU A 224 16.31 -47.12 4.26
N SER A 225 16.73 -46.44 5.34
CA SER A 225 18.06 -46.65 5.93
C SER A 225 18.22 -48.03 6.57
N ARG A 226 17.10 -48.67 6.95
CA ARG A 226 17.05 -49.99 7.59
C ARG A 226 16.82 -51.12 6.59
N LEU A 227 16.51 -50.81 5.34
CA LEU A 227 16.28 -51.83 4.32
C LEU A 227 17.61 -52.47 3.87
N PRO A 228 17.59 -53.76 3.50
CA PRO A 228 18.73 -54.42 2.87
C PRO A 228 19.01 -53.81 1.49
N ASN A 229 20.22 -54.03 0.97
CA ASN A 229 20.53 -53.68 -0.42
C ASN A 229 19.89 -54.70 -1.37
N HIS A 230 19.20 -54.21 -2.40
CA HIS A 230 18.73 -55.02 -3.52
C HIS A 230 19.44 -54.56 -4.81
N PRO A 231 19.89 -55.48 -5.69
CA PRO A 231 20.47 -55.11 -6.98
C PRO A 231 19.46 -54.44 -7.90
N PHE A 232 19.94 -53.58 -8.80
CA PHE A 232 19.16 -53.10 -9.95
C PHE A 232 18.84 -54.25 -10.91
N ASN A 233 17.72 -54.14 -11.60
CA ASN A 233 17.35 -55.00 -12.72
C ASN A 233 17.94 -54.45 -14.04
N GLY A 234 17.94 -55.29 -15.08
CA GLY A 234 18.39 -54.92 -16.42
C GLY A 234 19.91 -54.98 -16.62
N MET A 235 20.38 -54.35 -17.70
CA MET A 235 21.80 -54.32 -18.07
C MET A 235 22.53 -53.21 -17.33
N PRO A 236 23.76 -53.45 -16.81
CA PRO A 236 24.57 -52.39 -16.24
C PRO A 236 24.97 -51.37 -17.33
N PRO A 237 24.79 -50.06 -17.10
CA PRO A 237 25.24 -49.03 -18.04
C PRO A 237 26.75 -48.86 -17.97
N HIS A 238 27.34 -48.30 -19.04
CA HIS A 238 28.72 -47.85 -19.01
C HIS A 238 28.90 -46.70 -18.01
N ASN A 239 30.08 -46.59 -17.40
CA ASN A 239 30.34 -45.59 -16.36
C ASN A 239 30.13 -44.15 -16.88
N ASP A 240 30.53 -43.86 -18.11
CA ASP A 240 30.36 -42.55 -18.75
C ASP A 240 28.88 -42.16 -18.91
N SER A 241 27.99 -43.12 -19.12
CA SER A 241 26.54 -42.88 -19.20
C SER A 241 25.90 -42.45 -17.88
N ARG A 242 26.56 -42.70 -16.74
CA ARG A 242 26.13 -42.15 -15.44
C ARG A 242 26.41 -40.66 -15.32
N LEU A 243 27.37 -40.12 -16.08
CA LEU A 243 27.67 -38.69 -16.12
C LEU A 243 26.63 -37.89 -16.91
N PHE A 244 25.73 -38.53 -17.66
CA PHE A 244 24.72 -37.86 -18.49
C PHE A 244 23.90 -36.77 -17.76
N ALA A 245 23.69 -36.92 -16.45
CA ALA A 245 22.88 -35.99 -15.67
C ALA A 245 23.51 -34.62 -15.42
N ILE A 246 24.83 -34.48 -15.56
CA ILE A 246 25.57 -33.24 -15.26
C ILE A 246 25.85 -32.44 -16.53
N ALA A 247 26.12 -31.14 -16.37
CA ALA A 247 26.56 -30.25 -17.44
C ALA A 247 27.72 -30.86 -18.27
N GLY A 248 27.60 -30.87 -19.60
CA GLY A 248 28.59 -31.47 -20.51
C GLY A 248 28.69 -33.00 -20.42
N GLY A 249 27.96 -33.64 -19.52
CA GLY A 249 27.88 -35.09 -19.37
C GLY A 249 27.41 -35.81 -20.64
N PRO A 250 26.40 -35.30 -21.38
CA PRO A 250 25.99 -35.89 -22.66
C PRO A 250 27.10 -35.94 -23.70
N LEU A 251 27.98 -34.93 -23.77
CA LEU A 251 29.12 -34.94 -24.69
C LEU A 251 30.06 -36.12 -24.37
N ASN A 252 30.35 -36.34 -23.09
CA ASN A 252 31.15 -37.48 -22.66
C ASN A 252 30.44 -38.83 -22.92
N ALA A 253 29.18 -38.96 -22.47
CA ALA A 253 28.39 -40.19 -22.62
C ALA A 253 28.21 -40.62 -24.07
N PHE A 254 28.15 -39.67 -25.01
CA PHE A 254 28.08 -39.95 -26.44
C PHE A 254 29.45 -39.98 -27.14
N GLY A 255 30.56 -39.84 -26.41
CA GLY A 255 31.91 -39.86 -26.98
C GLY A 255 32.23 -38.69 -27.90
N ILE A 256 31.56 -37.55 -27.72
CA ILE A 256 31.74 -36.33 -28.51
C ILE A 256 32.87 -35.51 -27.88
N LYS A 257 33.95 -35.30 -28.64
CA LYS A 257 35.08 -34.46 -28.21
C LYS A 257 34.74 -32.98 -28.44
N SER A 258 34.67 -32.20 -27.38
CA SER A 258 34.51 -30.74 -27.43
C SER A 258 35.84 -30.04 -27.17
N ASP A 259 36.14 -29.00 -27.94
CA ASP A 259 37.29 -28.11 -27.76
C ASP A 259 36.81 -26.68 -27.50
N ILE A 260 37.37 -26.02 -26.50
CA ILE A 260 37.04 -24.63 -26.14
C ILE A 260 37.56 -23.66 -27.21
N PHE A 261 38.67 -23.99 -27.88
CA PHE A 261 39.27 -23.15 -28.91
C PHE A 261 38.57 -23.28 -30.27
N HIS A 262 37.84 -24.38 -30.48
CA HIS A 262 37.09 -24.65 -31.70
C HIS A 262 35.65 -25.10 -31.34
N PRO A 263 34.72 -24.15 -31.16
CA PRO A 263 33.38 -24.42 -30.65
C PRO A 263 32.45 -25.05 -31.70
N GLU A 264 32.90 -26.09 -32.41
CA GLU A 264 32.02 -26.94 -33.22
C GLU A 264 30.97 -27.65 -32.34
N TYR A 265 31.32 -27.91 -31.08
CA TYR A 265 30.46 -28.52 -30.07
C TYR A 265 30.34 -27.59 -28.87
N LEU A 266 29.12 -27.16 -28.57
CA LEU A 266 28.82 -26.29 -27.44
C LEU A 266 28.02 -27.04 -26.39
N SER A 267 28.27 -26.72 -25.11
CA SER A 267 27.40 -27.12 -24.01
C SER A 267 26.85 -25.87 -23.35
N SER A 268 25.52 -25.75 -23.23
CA SER A 268 24.83 -24.63 -22.60
C SER A 268 23.84 -25.11 -21.56
N GLU A 269 23.79 -24.42 -20.43
CA GLU A 269 22.87 -24.76 -19.36
C GLU A 269 22.30 -23.55 -18.62
N GLY A 270 21.11 -23.75 -18.05
CA GLY A 270 20.39 -22.74 -17.30
C GLY A 270 19.49 -21.87 -18.20
N PRO A 271 18.50 -21.17 -17.61
CA PRO A 271 17.49 -20.46 -18.39
C PRO A 271 18.06 -19.33 -19.26
N GLU A 272 18.98 -18.55 -18.71
CA GLU A 272 19.59 -17.39 -19.37
C GLU A 272 20.42 -17.81 -20.59
N ASN A 273 21.43 -18.66 -20.36
CA ASN A 273 22.31 -19.16 -21.42
C ASN A 273 21.56 -19.96 -22.49
N ALA A 274 20.52 -20.74 -22.09
CA ALA A 274 19.72 -21.49 -23.05
C ALA A 274 18.95 -20.55 -23.99
N LEU A 275 18.33 -19.49 -23.45
CA LEU A 275 17.62 -18.48 -24.26
C LEU A 275 18.58 -17.64 -25.11
N GLU A 276 19.77 -17.33 -24.61
CA GLU A 276 20.81 -16.61 -25.36
C GLU A 276 21.29 -17.41 -26.57
N VAL A 277 21.75 -18.64 -26.35
CA VAL A 277 22.23 -19.52 -27.42
C VAL A 277 21.14 -19.81 -28.47
N ILE A 278 19.90 -20.05 -28.05
CA ILE A 278 18.77 -20.23 -28.97
C ILE A 278 18.54 -18.96 -29.81
N ARG A 279 18.60 -17.76 -29.20
CA ARG A 279 18.44 -16.49 -29.91
C ARG A 279 19.58 -16.24 -30.90
N ASP A 280 20.81 -16.58 -30.54
CA ASP A 280 21.98 -16.41 -31.40
C ASP A 280 21.92 -17.33 -32.61
N VAL A 281 21.57 -18.61 -32.42
CA VAL A 281 21.38 -19.55 -33.53
C VAL A 281 20.18 -19.14 -34.39
N ALA A 282 19.06 -18.73 -33.78
CA ALA A 282 17.88 -18.25 -34.52
C ALA A 282 18.19 -17.02 -35.37
N ALA A 283 19.09 -16.15 -34.92
CA ALA A 283 19.54 -14.97 -35.65
C ALA A 283 20.71 -15.25 -36.61
N GLY A 284 21.24 -16.48 -36.65
CA GLY A 284 22.41 -16.83 -37.46
C GLY A 284 23.73 -16.21 -36.99
N ARG A 285 23.82 -15.75 -35.73
CA ARG A 285 25.04 -15.16 -35.16
C ARG A 285 26.14 -16.20 -34.88
N ILE A 286 25.73 -17.42 -34.56
CA ILE A 286 26.62 -18.57 -34.36
C ILE A 286 26.07 -19.79 -35.09
N THR A 287 26.96 -20.67 -35.55
CA THR A 287 26.60 -21.90 -36.28
C THR A 287 27.46 -23.09 -35.83
N PRO A 288 27.47 -23.45 -34.53
CA PRO A 288 28.13 -24.67 -34.09
C PRO A 288 27.46 -25.89 -34.73
N ARG A 289 28.19 -27.00 -34.85
CA ARG A 289 27.66 -28.23 -35.43
C ARG A 289 26.61 -28.87 -34.52
N PHE A 290 26.90 -28.90 -33.21
CA PHE A 290 26.01 -29.46 -32.21
C PHE A 290 26.06 -28.68 -30.90
N ILE A 291 24.90 -28.54 -30.27
CA ILE A 291 24.72 -27.87 -28.99
C ILE A 291 24.02 -28.84 -28.03
N ASP A 292 24.75 -29.29 -27.01
CA ASP A 292 24.15 -29.86 -25.80
C ASP A 292 23.52 -28.72 -25.01
N ILE A 293 22.21 -28.79 -24.77
CA ILE A 293 21.46 -27.68 -24.17
C ILE A 293 20.49 -28.18 -23.10
N ARG A 294 20.62 -27.63 -21.89
CA ARG A 294 19.81 -27.99 -20.72
C ARG A 294 19.17 -26.75 -20.13
N PHE A 295 17.86 -26.76 -19.90
CA PHE A 295 17.20 -25.58 -19.32
C PHE A 295 17.57 -25.32 -17.85
N CYS A 296 18.05 -26.34 -17.12
CA CYS A 296 18.36 -26.26 -15.70
C CYS A 296 19.86 -26.07 -15.47
N THR A 297 20.25 -25.23 -14.52
CA THR A 297 21.65 -25.01 -14.11
C THR A 297 22.25 -26.25 -13.44
N GLY A 298 23.39 -26.73 -13.92
CA GLY A 298 24.02 -27.99 -13.54
C GLY A 298 23.52 -29.23 -14.30
N GLY A 299 22.63 -29.08 -15.28
CA GLY A 299 21.96 -30.20 -15.96
C GLY A 299 20.76 -30.78 -15.19
N CYS A 300 20.52 -32.08 -15.28
CA CYS A 300 19.38 -32.76 -14.61
C CYS A 300 19.41 -32.62 -13.07
N ILE A 301 20.60 -32.54 -12.47
CA ILE A 301 20.76 -32.38 -11.01
C ILE A 301 20.25 -31.02 -10.50
N GLY A 302 20.10 -30.06 -11.41
CA GLY A 302 19.56 -28.73 -11.20
C GLY A 302 18.05 -28.60 -11.39
N GLY A 303 17.37 -29.69 -11.74
CA GLY A 303 15.95 -29.69 -12.10
C GLY A 303 15.01 -29.16 -11.01
N PRO A 304 13.76 -28.81 -11.36
CA PRO A 304 12.79 -28.24 -10.42
C PRO A 304 12.40 -29.20 -9.28
N GLY A 305 12.52 -30.51 -9.49
CA GLY A 305 12.37 -31.54 -8.47
C GLY A 305 13.64 -31.86 -7.66
N LYS A 306 14.72 -31.06 -7.76
CA LYS A 306 16.00 -31.33 -7.06
C LYS A 306 15.89 -31.28 -5.53
N ASN A 307 16.89 -31.88 -4.87
CA ASN A 307 17.13 -31.69 -3.44
C ASN A 307 17.73 -30.30 -3.21
N ASN A 308 17.15 -29.49 -2.33
CA ASN A 308 17.59 -28.11 -2.10
C ASN A 308 18.67 -27.97 -1.02
N ARG A 309 19.05 -29.05 -0.34
CA ARG A 309 20.07 -29.03 0.74
C ARG A 309 21.51 -28.95 0.21
N LEU A 310 21.74 -29.43 -1.00
CA LEU A 310 23.07 -29.53 -1.59
C LEU A 310 23.28 -28.51 -2.71
N THR A 311 24.51 -27.97 -2.79
CA THR A 311 24.95 -27.12 -3.90
C THR A 311 25.02 -27.93 -5.20
N THR A 312 25.06 -27.23 -6.35
CA THR A 312 25.22 -27.88 -7.65
C THR A 312 26.55 -28.63 -7.76
N PHE A 313 27.63 -28.11 -7.18
CA PHE A 313 28.94 -28.76 -7.18
C PHE A 313 28.96 -30.03 -6.32
N SER A 314 28.37 -29.99 -5.12
CA SER A 314 28.25 -31.18 -4.27
C SER A 314 27.47 -32.29 -4.98
N LYS A 315 26.37 -31.94 -5.64
CA LYS A 315 25.59 -32.89 -6.45
C LYS A 315 26.37 -33.45 -7.63
N ARG A 316 27.14 -32.62 -8.34
CA ARG A 316 28.01 -33.07 -9.43
C ARG A 316 29.03 -34.08 -8.93
N ASN A 317 29.63 -33.84 -7.77
CA ASN A 317 30.57 -34.78 -7.15
C ASN A 317 29.90 -36.11 -6.79
N LEU A 318 28.66 -36.11 -6.28
CA LEU A 318 27.91 -37.34 -6.01
C LEU A 318 27.65 -38.15 -7.28
N ILE A 319 27.31 -37.51 -8.40
CA ILE A 319 27.15 -38.20 -9.69
C ILE A 319 28.48 -38.79 -10.15
N TYR A 320 29.58 -38.05 -10.01
CA TYR A 320 30.91 -38.54 -10.35
C TYR A 320 31.31 -39.76 -9.49
N GLN A 321 31.16 -39.67 -8.17
CA GLN A 321 31.42 -40.78 -7.25
C GLN A 321 30.58 -42.02 -7.61
N HIS A 322 29.30 -41.83 -7.94
CA HIS A 322 28.42 -42.90 -8.39
C HIS A 322 28.87 -43.52 -9.72
N SER A 323 29.41 -42.71 -10.64
CA SER A 323 29.98 -43.20 -11.91
C SER A 323 31.21 -44.10 -11.71
N CYS A 324 31.96 -43.88 -10.64
CA CYS A 324 33.13 -44.68 -10.28
C CYS A 324 32.82 -45.84 -9.32
N SER A 325 31.60 -45.91 -8.78
CA SER A 325 31.23 -46.91 -7.77
C SER A 325 30.71 -48.19 -8.42
N GLU A 326 31.02 -49.33 -7.79
CA GLU A 326 30.39 -50.61 -8.12
C GLU A 326 28.94 -50.62 -7.62
N VAL A 327 28.00 -50.83 -8.55
CA VAL A 327 26.56 -50.90 -8.27
C VAL A 327 26.13 -52.32 -8.61
N PRO A 328 25.44 -53.04 -7.69
CA PRO A 328 25.04 -54.41 -7.94
C PRO A 328 23.87 -54.49 -8.93
N TYR A 329 23.97 -55.41 -9.90
CA TYR A 329 22.97 -55.69 -10.92
C TYR A 329 22.55 -57.15 -10.92
N GLN A 330 21.27 -57.41 -11.17
CA GLN A 330 20.68 -58.71 -11.41
C GLN A 330 20.06 -58.71 -12.81
N THR A 331 20.86 -59.11 -13.79
CA THR A 331 20.46 -59.14 -15.20
C THR A 331 19.82 -60.49 -15.52
N ALA A 332 18.52 -60.49 -15.81
CA ALA A 332 17.83 -61.68 -16.31
C ALA A 332 18.22 -61.99 -17.76
N SER A 333 18.18 -63.27 -18.16
CA SER A 333 18.63 -63.73 -19.48
C SER A 333 17.94 -63.05 -20.66
N HIS A 334 16.66 -62.70 -20.51
CA HIS A 334 15.89 -62.03 -21.57
C HIS A 334 16.45 -60.63 -21.91
N TYR A 335 17.14 -59.95 -20.98
CA TYR A 335 17.80 -58.68 -21.27
C TYR A 335 19.08 -58.81 -22.09
N CYS A 336 19.68 -60.01 -22.12
CA CYS A 336 20.87 -60.29 -22.92
C CYS A 336 20.53 -60.76 -24.34
N THR A 337 19.32 -61.32 -24.55
CA THR A 337 18.92 -61.95 -25.83
C THR A 337 18.25 -61.00 -26.82
N VAL A 338 17.63 -59.92 -26.33
CA VAL A 338 16.94 -58.94 -27.20
C VAL A 338 17.99 -58.14 -27.97
N LYS A 339 17.88 -58.12 -29.31
CA LYS A 339 18.67 -57.21 -30.14
C LYS A 339 18.38 -55.79 -29.67
N GLN A 340 19.41 -55.00 -29.35
CA GLN A 340 19.30 -53.60 -28.89
C GLN A 340 18.72 -52.63 -29.95
N SER A 341 18.06 -53.14 -30.99
CA SER A 341 17.47 -52.42 -32.12
C SER A 341 16.09 -51.86 -31.76
N ILE A 342 16.01 -50.97 -30.79
CA ILE A 342 14.79 -50.22 -30.52
C ILE A 342 14.58 -49.10 -31.55
N ALA A 343 13.34 -48.68 -31.77
CA ALA A 343 13.06 -47.47 -32.53
C ALA A 343 13.60 -46.25 -31.76
N THR A 344 14.62 -45.56 -32.30
CA THR A 344 15.23 -44.37 -31.68
C THR A 344 14.78 -43.06 -32.29
N ASN A 345 14.04 -43.08 -33.41
CA ASN A 345 13.58 -41.88 -34.10
C ASN A 345 12.32 -41.26 -33.46
N ARG A 346 12.20 -39.95 -33.62
CA ARG A 346 11.01 -39.12 -33.34
C ARG A 346 10.95 -37.89 -34.24
N SER A 347 9.81 -37.20 -34.25
CA SER A 347 9.63 -35.92 -34.92
C SER A 347 9.00 -34.88 -34.00
N PHE A 348 9.09 -33.61 -34.37
CA PHE A 348 8.60 -32.47 -33.61
C PHE A 348 7.56 -31.70 -34.41
N ARG A 349 6.65 -31.02 -33.73
CA ARG A 349 5.57 -30.26 -34.37
C ARG A 349 5.58 -28.81 -33.91
N ASN A 350 5.10 -27.92 -34.79
CA ASN A 350 4.90 -26.53 -34.43
C ASN A 350 3.72 -26.42 -33.45
N LYS A 351 4.02 -26.13 -32.18
CA LYS A 351 3.04 -25.89 -31.10
C LYS A 351 2.83 -24.38 -30.86
N HIS A 352 3.44 -23.50 -31.67
CA HIS A 352 3.39 -22.06 -31.49
C HIS A 352 1.95 -21.53 -31.62
N LYS A 353 1.48 -20.83 -30.60
CA LYS A 353 0.21 -20.08 -30.63
C LYS A 353 0.50 -18.59 -30.59
N ARG A 354 0.32 -17.93 -31.73
CA ARG A 354 0.51 -16.48 -31.85
C ARG A 354 -0.61 -15.76 -31.09
N LEU A 355 -0.23 -14.85 -30.21
CA LEU A 355 -1.15 -13.89 -29.61
C LEU A 355 -1.23 -12.67 -30.53
N GLU A 356 -2.40 -12.03 -30.54
CA GLU A 356 -2.59 -10.80 -31.29
C GLU A 356 -1.61 -9.72 -30.77
N LEU A 357 -0.98 -9.02 -31.72
CA LEU A 357 -0.08 -7.92 -31.39
C LEU A 357 -0.88 -6.62 -31.48
N PRO A 358 -0.86 -5.77 -30.45
CA PRO A 358 -1.54 -4.49 -30.51
C PRO A 358 -0.89 -3.56 -31.53
N GLY A 359 -1.70 -2.69 -32.13
CA GLY A 359 -1.21 -1.50 -32.83
C GLY A 359 -0.56 -0.51 -31.86
N GLY A 360 0.26 0.40 -32.38
CA GLY A 360 0.98 1.40 -31.57
C GLY A 360 0.05 2.31 -30.75
N GLU A 361 -1.16 2.59 -31.26
CA GLU A 361 -2.18 3.37 -30.56
C GLU A 361 -2.72 2.63 -29.32
N SER A 362 -3.05 1.33 -29.44
CA SER A 362 -3.52 0.51 -28.32
C SER A 362 -2.47 0.44 -27.19
N VAL A 363 -1.19 0.31 -27.55
CA VAL A 363 -0.08 0.35 -26.58
C VAL A 363 -0.05 1.71 -25.88
N ARG A 364 -0.16 2.82 -26.64
CA ARG A 364 -0.17 4.17 -26.09
C ARG A 364 -1.34 4.39 -25.13
N ASN A 365 -2.55 3.95 -25.50
CA ASN A 365 -3.75 4.07 -24.66
C ASN A 365 -3.58 3.31 -23.33
N ILE A 366 -2.98 2.13 -23.36
CA ILE A 366 -2.69 1.37 -22.13
C ILE A 366 -1.65 2.09 -21.28
N LEU A 367 -0.57 2.59 -21.87
CA LEU A 367 0.46 3.36 -21.15
C LEU A 367 -0.14 4.61 -20.49
N GLN A 368 -0.98 5.36 -21.21
CA GLN A 368 -1.66 6.53 -20.66
C GLN A 368 -2.60 6.15 -19.50
N SER A 369 -3.30 5.02 -19.60
CA SER A 369 -4.18 4.54 -18.52
C SER A 369 -3.45 4.19 -17.21
N ILE A 370 -2.13 3.99 -17.27
CA ILE A 370 -1.26 3.75 -16.11
C ILE A 370 -0.34 4.94 -15.81
N ASN A 371 -0.77 6.16 -16.18
CA ASN A 371 -0.06 7.42 -15.96
C ASN A 371 1.32 7.52 -16.62
N LYS A 372 1.49 6.93 -17.81
CA LYS A 372 2.68 7.09 -18.66
C LYS A 372 2.31 7.82 -19.94
N PHE A 373 2.61 9.10 -20.02
CA PHE A 373 2.25 9.97 -21.12
C PHE A 373 3.42 10.23 -22.07
N VAL A 374 4.63 10.27 -21.52
CA VAL A 374 5.88 10.51 -22.25
C VAL A 374 6.90 9.40 -21.99
N GLU A 375 7.94 9.33 -22.82
CA GLU A 375 8.97 8.28 -22.72
C GLU A 375 9.72 8.30 -21.37
N SER A 376 9.91 9.48 -20.77
CA SER A 376 10.52 9.60 -19.43
C SER A 376 9.68 8.97 -18.32
N ASP A 377 8.38 8.75 -18.53
CA ASP A 377 7.51 8.04 -17.59
C ASP A 377 7.70 6.50 -17.67
N GLU A 378 8.33 6.00 -18.74
CA GLU A 378 8.57 4.58 -19.00
C GLU A 378 9.80 4.06 -18.23
N LEU A 379 9.73 4.06 -16.89
CA LEU A 379 10.84 3.71 -15.99
C LEU A 379 11.51 2.34 -16.22
N ASN A 380 10.85 1.40 -16.89
CA ASN A 380 11.35 0.05 -17.15
C ASN A 380 11.91 -0.68 -15.91
N CYS A 381 11.36 -0.40 -14.73
CA CYS A 381 11.85 -0.88 -13.43
C CYS A 381 11.71 -2.39 -13.17
N GLY A 382 11.05 -3.14 -14.05
CA GLY A 382 10.87 -4.60 -13.93
C GLY A 382 9.88 -5.07 -12.83
N ALA A 383 9.28 -4.18 -12.04
CA ALA A 383 8.40 -4.56 -10.92
C ALA A 383 7.19 -5.44 -11.33
N CYS A 384 6.59 -5.13 -12.49
CA CYS A 384 5.49 -5.91 -13.08
C CYS A 384 5.95 -7.23 -13.71
N GLY A 385 7.25 -7.43 -13.88
CA GLY A 385 7.85 -8.64 -14.46
C GLY A 385 8.06 -8.63 -15.96
N TYR A 386 7.96 -7.49 -16.61
CA TYR A 386 8.30 -7.29 -18.02
C TYR A 386 9.54 -6.39 -18.13
N ALA A 387 10.34 -6.56 -19.18
CA ALA A 387 11.60 -5.83 -19.31
C ALA A 387 11.35 -4.35 -19.61
N THR A 388 10.29 -4.05 -20.35
CA THR A 388 9.88 -2.67 -20.67
C THR A 388 8.41 -2.41 -20.37
N CYS A 389 8.07 -1.13 -20.16
CA CYS A 389 6.68 -0.69 -19.99
C CYS A 389 5.83 -1.01 -21.23
N ARG A 390 6.44 -1.00 -22.42
CA ARG A 390 5.79 -1.36 -23.69
C ARG A 390 5.48 -2.85 -23.78
N GLU A 391 6.43 -3.71 -23.42
CA GLU A 391 6.15 -5.16 -23.31
C GLU A 391 5.04 -5.45 -22.31
N TYR A 392 5.04 -4.75 -21.17
CA TYR A 392 3.96 -4.84 -20.20
C TYR A 392 2.61 -4.41 -20.81
N ALA A 393 2.56 -3.29 -21.52
CA ALA A 393 1.34 -2.83 -22.18
C ALA A 393 0.84 -3.84 -23.25
N VAL A 394 1.75 -4.46 -24.00
CA VAL A 394 1.42 -5.57 -24.91
C VAL A 394 0.82 -6.74 -24.15
N ALA A 395 1.40 -7.11 -23.00
CA ALA A 395 0.87 -8.19 -22.18
C ALA A 395 -0.51 -7.89 -21.58
N VAL A 396 -0.76 -6.63 -21.20
CA VAL A 396 -2.10 -6.17 -20.77
C VAL A 396 -3.10 -6.28 -21.91
N PHE A 397 -2.74 -5.84 -23.12
CA PHE A 397 -3.59 -6.00 -24.31
C PHE A 397 -3.93 -7.46 -24.60
N GLN A 398 -2.93 -8.34 -24.48
CA GLN A 398 -3.09 -9.78 -24.69
C GLN A 398 -3.85 -10.49 -23.55
N GLY A 399 -4.28 -9.77 -22.52
CA GLY A 399 -4.97 -10.31 -21.36
C GLY A 399 -4.10 -11.22 -20.49
N LEU A 400 -2.77 -11.07 -20.56
CA LEU A 400 -1.80 -11.81 -19.73
C LEU A 400 -1.53 -11.09 -18.40
N ALA A 401 -1.66 -9.77 -18.37
CA ALA A 401 -1.38 -8.91 -17.24
C ALA A 401 -2.54 -7.94 -16.95
N GLU A 402 -2.63 -7.47 -15.71
CA GLU A 402 -3.60 -6.46 -15.26
C GLU A 402 -2.90 -5.11 -15.08
N ARG A 403 -3.62 -4.00 -15.27
CA ARG A 403 -3.04 -2.63 -15.23
C ARG A 403 -2.47 -2.29 -13.85
N GLU A 404 -3.07 -2.83 -12.82
CA GLU A 404 -2.74 -2.68 -11.40
C GLU A 404 -1.39 -3.32 -11.03
N MET A 405 -0.78 -4.11 -11.93
CA MET A 405 0.55 -4.66 -11.72
C MET A 405 1.66 -3.61 -11.84
N CYS A 406 1.37 -2.43 -12.38
CA CYS A 406 2.31 -1.32 -12.45
C CYS A 406 2.48 -0.71 -11.06
N LEU A 407 3.56 -1.06 -10.35
CA LEU A 407 3.81 -0.62 -8.97
C LEU A 407 3.80 0.91 -8.81
N PRO A 408 4.52 1.72 -9.64
CA PRO A 408 4.47 3.18 -9.50
C PRO A 408 3.07 3.76 -9.68
N TYR A 409 2.30 3.21 -10.62
CA TYR A 409 0.90 3.61 -10.84
C TYR A 409 0.02 3.25 -9.64
N ALA A 410 0.15 2.03 -9.11
CA ALA A 410 -0.63 1.56 -7.97
C ALA A 410 -0.34 2.39 -6.71
N VAL A 411 0.93 2.72 -6.45
CA VAL A 411 1.33 3.56 -5.30
C VAL A 411 0.74 4.97 -5.44
N LYS A 412 0.93 5.62 -6.60
CA LYS A 412 0.39 6.97 -6.84
C LYS A 412 -1.13 7.01 -6.69
N ARG A 413 -1.84 5.99 -7.21
CA ARG A 413 -3.29 5.88 -7.06
C ARG A 413 -3.71 5.72 -5.60
N LEU A 414 -2.97 4.93 -4.81
CA LEU A 414 -3.23 4.79 -3.37
C LEU A 414 -3.01 6.11 -2.61
N GLU A 415 -2.00 6.91 -2.97
CA GLU A 415 -1.76 8.23 -2.38
C GLU A 415 -2.89 9.23 -2.72
N GLU A 416 -3.35 9.24 -3.96
CA GLU A 416 -4.48 10.06 -4.43
C GLU A 416 -5.77 9.66 -3.71
N ASP A 417 -6.07 8.36 -3.64
CA ASP A 417 -7.24 7.84 -2.94
C ASP A 417 -7.17 8.17 -1.44
N HIS A 418 -6.03 7.98 -0.79
CA HIS A 418 -5.84 8.32 0.62
C HIS A 418 -6.09 9.81 0.91
N THR A 419 -5.60 10.69 0.03
CA THR A 419 -5.83 12.13 0.13
C THR A 419 -7.31 12.46 0.00
N MET A 420 -8.00 11.86 -0.99
CA MET A 420 -9.44 12.06 -1.20
C MET A 420 -10.28 11.56 -0.01
N LEU A 421 -9.97 10.38 0.51
CA LEU A 421 -10.65 9.81 1.67
C LEU A 421 -10.48 10.67 2.91
N THR A 422 -9.28 11.19 3.15
CA THR A 422 -8.99 12.07 4.28
C THR A 422 -9.80 13.37 4.20
N GLN A 423 -9.84 14.00 3.03
CA GLN A 423 -10.66 15.20 2.80
C GLN A 423 -12.16 14.94 3.02
N LYS A 424 -12.69 13.81 2.51
CA LYS A 424 -14.08 13.42 2.74
C LYS A 424 -14.38 13.17 4.22
N PHE A 425 -13.46 12.55 4.94
CA PHE A 425 -13.58 12.30 6.37
C PHE A 425 -13.60 13.61 7.17
N GLU A 426 -12.71 14.56 6.88
CA GLU A 426 -12.70 15.87 7.53
C GLU A 426 -13.99 16.66 7.27
N LEU A 427 -14.50 16.64 6.04
CA LEU A 427 -15.77 17.29 5.69
C LEU A 427 -16.95 16.65 6.43
N ALA A 428 -16.99 15.32 6.51
CA ALA A 428 -18.02 14.60 7.26
C ALA A 428 -17.95 14.90 8.77
N GLN A 429 -16.75 15.00 9.34
CA GLN A 429 -16.57 15.41 10.74
C GLN A 429 -17.05 16.83 11.00
N ARG A 430 -16.77 17.78 10.09
CA ARG A 430 -17.24 19.17 10.22
C ARG A 430 -18.77 19.24 10.14
N ALA A 431 -19.39 18.52 9.20
CA ALA A 431 -20.84 18.45 9.09
C ALA A 431 -21.47 17.88 10.37
N LEU A 432 -20.92 16.79 10.90
CA LEU A 432 -21.41 16.19 12.15
C LEU A 432 -21.19 17.12 13.36
N ALA A 433 -20.05 17.80 13.45
CA ALA A 433 -19.79 18.77 14.51
C ALA A 433 -20.75 19.98 14.45
N GLN A 434 -21.20 20.35 13.25
CA GLN A 434 -22.20 21.39 13.06
C GLN A 434 -23.62 20.93 13.47
N GLU A 435 -23.97 19.66 13.31
CA GLU A 435 -25.28 19.09 13.74
C GLU A 435 -25.39 18.86 15.26
N VAL A 436 -24.28 18.58 15.96
CA VAL A 436 -24.31 18.19 17.40
C VAL A 436 -24.39 19.40 18.36
N GLY A 437 -24.31 20.64 17.86
CA GLY A 437 -24.52 21.86 18.66
C GLY A 437 -25.99 22.22 18.80
N SER A 438 -26.68 21.71 19.84
CA SER A 438 -28.10 21.94 20.12
C SER A 438 -28.54 23.41 19.95
N SER A 439 -29.47 23.63 19.02
CA SER A 439 -30.03 24.92 18.59
C SER A 439 -31.13 25.45 19.51
N ALA A 440 -30.75 26.09 20.62
CA ALA A 440 -31.69 26.90 21.36
C ALA A 440 -31.02 28.18 21.86
N ILE A 441 -31.52 29.33 21.38
CA ILE A 441 -31.30 30.60 22.07
C ILE A 441 -32.10 30.52 23.37
N VAL A 442 -31.42 30.61 24.51
CA VAL A 442 -32.02 30.46 25.85
C VAL A 442 -32.24 31.84 26.46
N GLY A 443 -33.48 32.14 26.85
CA GLY A 443 -33.86 33.36 27.56
C GLY A 443 -35.30 33.77 27.25
N GLU A 444 -36.07 34.14 28.28
CA GLU A 444 -37.43 34.68 28.16
C GLU A 444 -37.47 36.21 28.33
N ASP A 445 -36.30 36.85 28.45
CA ASP A 445 -36.23 38.30 28.63
C ASP A 445 -36.71 39.07 27.38
N PRO A 446 -37.29 40.28 27.55
CA PRO A 446 -37.85 41.06 26.45
C PRO A 446 -36.85 41.31 25.30
N ARG A 447 -35.56 41.49 25.60
CA ARG A 447 -34.54 41.79 24.58
C ARG A 447 -34.18 40.55 23.76
N THR A 448 -34.18 39.37 24.38
CA THR A 448 -34.04 38.10 23.68
C THR A 448 -35.27 37.82 22.82
N MET A 449 -36.48 38.15 23.30
CA MET A 449 -37.71 38.03 22.52
C MET A 449 -37.74 38.96 21.30
N ASP A 450 -37.25 40.20 21.43
CA ASP A 450 -37.11 41.13 20.31
C ASP A 450 -36.18 40.57 19.23
N ILE A 451 -35.04 39.98 19.62
CA ILE A 451 -34.12 39.32 18.69
C ILE A 451 -34.79 38.14 18.00
N LEU A 452 -35.50 37.30 18.75
CA LEU A 452 -36.24 36.17 18.16
C LEU A 452 -37.26 36.66 17.13
N GLY A 453 -37.98 37.75 17.44
CA GLY A 453 -38.91 38.40 16.51
C GLY A 453 -38.22 38.84 15.22
N LEU A 454 -37.07 39.52 15.32
CA LEU A 454 -36.27 39.92 14.16
C LEU A 454 -35.77 38.72 13.35
N ILE A 455 -35.34 37.64 14.02
CA ILE A 455 -34.93 36.39 13.37
C ILE A 455 -36.10 35.81 12.56
N TYR A 456 -37.29 35.70 13.15
CA TYR A 456 -38.47 35.16 12.45
C TYR A 456 -38.88 36.01 11.24
N GLN A 457 -38.67 37.33 11.29
CA GLN A 457 -38.97 38.21 10.17
C GLN A 457 -37.96 38.09 9.04
N VAL A 458 -36.66 38.01 9.34
CA VAL A 458 -35.59 38.00 8.31
C VAL A 458 -35.23 36.60 7.82
N ALA A 459 -35.44 35.55 8.62
CA ALA A 459 -35.08 34.19 8.24
C ALA A 459 -35.67 33.74 6.89
N PRO A 460 -36.94 33.97 6.54
CA PRO A 460 -37.51 33.52 5.27
C PRO A 460 -37.06 34.34 4.05
N THR A 461 -36.33 35.45 4.23
CA THR A 461 -35.87 36.30 3.12
C THR A 461 -34.44 35.93 2.68
N PRO A 462 -34.06 36.19 1.41
CA PRO A 462 -32.69 36.01 0.94
C PRO A 462 -31.74 37.13 1.41
N THR A 463 -32.22 38.08 2.21
CA THR A 463 -31.51 39.29 2.63
C THR A 463 -30.24 38.96 3.43
N THR A 464 -29.18 39.72 3.16
CA THR A 464 -27.93 39.72 3.94
C THR A 464 -28.20 40.24 5.34
N VAL A 465 -27.73 39.52 6.36
CA VAL A 465 -27.91 39.91 7.77
C VAL A 465 -26.57 40.26 8.41
N LEU A 466 -26.49 41.43 9.04
CA LEU A 466 -25.35 41.85 9.86
C LEU A 466 -25.68 41.72 11.35
N ILE A 467 -24.97 40.85 12.05
CA ILE A 467 -25.11 40.63 13.49
C ILE A 467 -24.05 41.44 14.22
N ARG A 468 -24.47 42.46 14.96
CA ARG A 468 -23.59 43.29 15.77
C ARG A 468 -23.60 42.83 17.22
N GLY A 469 -22.47 42.92 17.91
CA GLY A 469 -22.43 42.74 19.34
C GLY A 469 -21.06 42.31 19.85
N GLU A 470 -20.87 42.47 21.16
CA GLU A 470 -19.62 42.13 21.84
C GLU A 470 -19.21 40.67 21.63
N SER A 471 -17.94 40.37 21.87
CA SER A 471 -17.49 38.98 21.80
C SER A 471 -18.19 38.15 22.89
N GLY A 472 -18.61 36.94 22.53
CA GLY A 472 -19.25 36.01 23.47
C GLY A 472 -20.73 36.25 23.74
N THR A 473 -21.44 37.11 22.99
CA THR A 473 -22.90 37.32 23.16
C THR A 473 -23.79 36.27 22.48
N GLY A 474 -23.23 35.37 21.68
CA GLY A 474 -23.98 34.31 20.98
C GLY A 474 -24.29 34.61 19.50
N LYS A 475 -23.45 35.40 18.82
CA LYS A 475 -23.63 35.75 17.39
C LYS A 475 -23.74 34.52 16.47
N GLU A 476 -22.94 33.47 16.72
CA GLU A 476 -23.02 32.22 15.94
C GLU A 476 -24.36 31.49 16.12
N LEU A 477 -24.90 31.45 17.34
CA LEU A 477 -26.22 30.85 17.61
C LEU A 477 -27.34 31.60 16.89
N THR A 478 -27.21 32.92 16.82
CA THR A 478 -28.14 33.78 16.07
C THR A 478 -28.08 33.47 14.57
N ALA A 479 -26.88 33.32 14.00
CA ALA A 479 -26.72 32.95 12.60
C ALA A 479 -27.30 31.57 12.28
N ARG A 480 -27.09 30.59 13.17
CA ARG A 480 -27.69 29.25 13.06
C ARG A 480 -29.22 29.31 13.11
N ALA A 481 -29.78 30.05 14.06
CA ALA A 481 -31.24 30.23 14.17
C ALA A 481 -31.85 30.89 12.91
N ILE A 482 -31.17 31.89 12.32
CA ILE A 482 -31.60 32.52 11.06
C ILE A 482 -31.60 31.50 9.92
N HIS A 483 -30.58 30.65 9.83
CA HIS A 483 -30.47 29.62 8.81
C HIS A 483 -31.55 28.53 8.96
N GLU A 484 -31.74 28.00 10.16
CA GLU A 484 -32.74 26.96 10.47
C GLU A 484 -34.18 27.41 10.22
N LYS A 485 -34.47 28.70 10.38
CA LYS A 485 -35.79 29.28 10.11
C LYS A 485 -35.94 29.80 8.67
N SER A 486 -34.95 29.57 7.81
CA SER A 486 -34.95 30.04 6.42
C SER A 486 -35.51 29.02 5.43
N LEU A 487 -35.75 29.47 4.20
CA LEU A 487 -36.07 28.60 3.07
C LEU A 487 -34.91 27.68 2.65
N ARG A 488 -33.71 27.85 3.25
CA ARG A 488 -32.49 27.08 2.98
C ARG A 488 -32.09 26.20 4.17
N ALA A 489 -33.02 25.91 5.09
CA ALA A 489 -32.73 25.11 6.29
C ALA A 489 -32.28 23.66 5.98
N ASP A 490 -32.63 23.14 4.81
CA ASP A 490 -32.19 21.82 4.29
C ASP A 490 -30.85 21.88 3.53
N LYS A 491 -30.25 23.07 3.41
CA LYS A 491 -29.02 23.35 2.66
C LYS A 491 -27.85 23.57 3.62
N PRO A 492 -26.59 23.49 3.16
CA PRO A 492 -25.45 23.66 4.06
C PRO A 492 -25.37 25.06 4.68
N LEU A 493 -25.02 25.11 5.97
CA LEU A 493 -24.56 26.30 6.68
C LEU A 493 -23.04 26.23 6.86
N VAL A 494 -22.30 27.00 6.07
CA VAL A 494 -20.84 27.05 6.15
C VAL A 494 -20.43 28.20 7.07
N THR A 495 -19.69 27.91 8.14
CA THR A 495 -19.29 28.90 9.16
C THR A 495 -17.78 29.09 9.14
N ILE A 496 -17.30 30.33 9.13
CA ILE A 496 -15.87 30.66 9.23
C ILE A 496 -15.66 31.89 10.10
N ASN A 497 -14.62 31.86 10.94
CA ASN A 497 -14.18 33.02 11.71
C ASN A 497 -12.93 33.63 11.07
N CYS A 498 -13.04 34.89 10.65
CA CYS A 498 -12.03 35.60 9.88
C CYS A 498 -10.74 35.91 10.66
N THR A 499 -10.74 35.80 11.99
CA THR A 499 -9.55 36.09 12.83
C THR A 499 -8.66 34.86 13.06
N THR A 500 -9.13 33.66 12.75
CA THR A 500 -8.45 32.40 13.13
C THR A 500 -7.39 31.93 12.14
N ILE A 501 -7.32 32.55 10.95
CA ILE A 501 -6.52 32.12 9.81
C ILE A 501 -5.76 33.34 9.27
N THR A 502 -4.55 33.15 8.75
CA THR A 502 -3.78 34.23 8.09
C THR A 502 -4.48 34.68 6.81
N ASP A 503 -4.34 35.96 6.43
CA ASP A 503 -5.05 36.54 5.27
C ASP A 503 -4.93 35.74 3.97
N SER A 504 -3.73 35.22 3.68
CA SER A 504 -3.46 34.40 2.48
C SER A 504 -4.18 33.04 2.49
N LEU A 505 -4.30 32.44 3.67
CA LEU A 505 -5.02 31.18 3.86
C LEU A 505 -6.53 31.44 3.89
N LEU A 506 -6.98 32.54 4.49
CA LEU A 506 -8.39 32.95 4.50
C LEU A 506 -8.91 33.18 3.08
N GLU A 507 -8.11 33.82 2.22
CA GLU A 507 -8.44 34.00 0.80
C GLU A 507 -8.61 32.66 0.07
N SER A 508 -7.66 31.74 0.28
CA SER A 508 -7.65 30.40 -0.31
C SER A 508 -8.81 29.52 0.21
N GLU A 509 -9.17 29.63 1.50
CA GLU A 509 -10.32 28.92 2.07
C GLU A 509 -11.64 29.49 1.53
N LEU A 510 -11.83 30.81 1.51
CA LEU A 510 -13.08 31.42 1.06
C LEU A 510 -13.36 31.16 -0.43
N PHE A 511 -12.36 31.40 -1.28
CA PHE A 511 -12.56 31.43 -2.74
C PHE A 511 -11.96 30.23 -3.49
N GLY A 512 -11.18 29.38 -2.81
CA GLY A 512 -10.47 28.26 -3.42
C GLY A 512 -9.19 28.68 -4.12
N HIS A 513 -8.43 27.72 -4.66
CA HIS A 513 -7.21 27.99 -5.42
C HIS A 513 -6.98 27.00 -6.56
N LYS A 514 -6.21 27.45 -7.55
CA LYS A 514 -5.68 26.60 -8.62
C LYS A 514 -4.31 26.05 -8.26
N LYS A 515 -3.97 24.88 -8.81
CA LYS A 515 -2.65 24.26 -8.68
C LYS A 515 -1.58 25.27 -9.10
N GLY A 516 -0.56 25.44 -8.26
CA GLY A 516 0.54 26.38 -8.50
C GLY A 516 0.26 27.83 -8.11
N ALA A 517 -0.89 28.14 -7.48
CA ALA A 517 -1.20 29.52 -7.05
C ALA A 517 -0.25 30.08 -5.96
N PHE A 518 0.33 29.21 -5.11
CA PHE A 518 1.34 29.57 -4.11
C PHE A 518 2.19 28.34 -3.72
N THR A 519 3.27 28.56 -2.97
CA THR A 519 4.13 27.48 -2.45
C THR A 519 3.33 26.57 -1.51
N GLY A 520 2.97 25.37 -1.98
CA GLY A 520 2.11 24.41 -1.27
C GLY A 520 0.80 24.06 -1.99
N ALA A 521 0.44 24.77 -3.06
CA ALA A 521 -0.75 24.47 -3.88
C ALA A 521 -0.49 23.29 -4.85
N VAL A 522 -0.43 22.06 -4.31
CA VAL A 522 -0.13 20.84 -5.07
C VAL A 522 -1.28 20.40 -5.99
N ALA A 523 -2.52 20.79 -5.66
CA ALA A 523 -3.74 20.47 -6.40
C ALA A 523 -4.73 21.66 -6.37
N ASP A 524 -5.75 21.62 -7.22
CA ASP A 524 -6.88 22.55 -7.15
C ASP A 524 -7.71 22.31 -5.88
N LYS A 525 -8.17 23.37 -5.23
CA LYS A 525 -9.05 23.32 -4.05
C LYS A 525 -10.27 24.21 -4.25
N LYS A 526 -11.46 23.67 -3.97
CA LYS A 526 -12.73 24.43 -3.96
C LYS A 526 -12.82 25.31 -2.71
N GLY A 527 -13.36 26.52 -2.87
CA GLY A 527 -13.58 27.46 -1.77
C GLY A 527 -14.85 27.18 -0.96
N LEU A 528 -14.95 27.81 0.21
CA LEU A 528 -16.12 27.75 1.09
C LEU A 528 -17.37 28.37 0.45
N PHE A 529 -17.22 29.40 -0.40
CA PHE A 529 -18.35 29.93 -1.17
C PHE A 529 -18.91 28.91 -2.17
N GLU A 530 -18.07 28.06 -2.78
CA GLU A 530 -18.56 26.96 -3.62
C GLU A 530 -19.23 25.87 -2.78
N ALA A 531 -18.67 25.55 -1.61
CA ALA A 531 -19.25 24.58 -0.70
C ALA A 531 -20.61 25.03 -0.13
N ALA A 532 -20.80 26.35 0.02
CA ALA A 532 -22.04 26.96 0.48
C ALA A 532 -23.05 27.24 -0.66
N ASN A 533 -22.77 26.83 -1.90
CA ASN A 533 -23.62 27.13 -3.05
C ASN A 533 -25.04 26.54 -2.87
N GLY A 534 -26.06 27.36 -3.04
CA GLY A 534 -27.46 27.07 -2.74
C GLY A 534 -27.82 27.14 -1.25
N GLY A 535 -26.85 27.36 -0.36
CA GLY A 535 -26.98 27.37 1.10
C GLY A 535 -26.74 28.74 1.72
N THR A 536 -26.16 28.76 2.92
CA THR A 536 -25.85 29.96 3.69
C THR A 536 -24.39 29.95 4.14
N ILE A 537 -23.72 31.09 4.09
CA ILE A 537 -22.38 31.28 4.65
C ILE A 537 -22.43 32.29 5.80
N PHE A 538 -21.81 31.93 6.93
CA PHE A 538 -21.66 32.77 8.10
C PHE A 538 -20.20 33.20 8.26
N LEU A 539 -19.97 34.53 8.20
CA LEU A 539 -18.65 35.15 8.39
C LEU A 539 -18.61 35.83 9.76
N ASP A 540 -17.89 35.24 10.72
CA ASP A 540 -17.69 35.83 12.05
C ASP A 540 -16.44 36.73 12.07
N GLU A 541 -16.55 37.84 12.80
CA GLU A 541 -15.56 38.91 12.88
C GLU A 541 -15.18 39.51 11.51
N ILE A 542 -16.20 39.89 10.71
CA ILE A 542 -16.03 40.52 9.40
C ILE A 542 -15.28 41.87 9.46
N GLY A 543 -15.21 42.51 10.63
CA GLY A 543 -14.43 43.74 10.82
C GLY A 543 -12.91 43.54 10.81
N ASP A 544 -12.41 42.31 10.71
CA ASP A 544 -10.99 41.97 10.70
C ASP A 544 -10.43 41.60 9.33
N ILE A 545 -11.24 41.59 8.27
CA ILE A 545 -10.78 41.23 6.92
C ILE A 545 -9.99 42.36 6.24
N THR A 546 -9.00 41.97 5.44
CA THR A 546 -8.18 42.91 4.66
C THR A 546 -8.97 43.62 3.55
N PRO A 547 -8.55 44.82 3.10
CA PRO A 547 -9.19 45.53 1.99
C PRO A 547 -9.30 44.71 0.69
N LYS A 548 -8.36 43.80 0.46
CA LYS A 548 -8.38 42.87 -0.69
C LYS A 548 -9.56 41.90 -0.58
N LEU A 549 -9.75 41.27 0.58
CA LEU A 549 -10.87 40.37 0.84
C LEU A 549 -12.21 41.12 0.80
N GLN A 550 -12.24 42.37 1.26
CA GLN A 550 -13.45 43.22 1.16
C GLN A 550 -13.88 43.41 -0.30
N ALA A 551 -12.92 43.61 -1.22
CA ALA A 551 -13.20 43.77 -2.64
C ALA A 551 -13.74 42.48 -3.29
N GLU A 552 -13.18 41.32 -2.94
CA GLU A 552 -13.68 40.03 -3.45
C GLU A 552 -15.05 39.68 -2.85
N LEU A 553 -15.29 39.95 -1.56
CA LEU A 553 -16.59 39.74 -0.93
C LEU A 553 -17.68 40.62 -1.56
N LEU A 554 -17.36 41.88 -1.88
CA LEU A 554 -18.27 42.78 -2.59
C LEU A 554 -18.68 42.20 -3.95
N ARG A 555 -17.75 41.59 -4.70
CA ARG A 555 -18.08 40.92 -5.98
C ARG A 555 -19.04 39.74 -5.82
N VAL A 556 -18.91 38.98 -4.74
CA VAL A 556 -19.85 37.91 -4.42
C VAL A 556 -21.23 38.47 -4.15
N LEU A 557 -21.33 39.55 -3.39
CA LEU A 557 -22.61 40.18 -3.04
C LEU A 557 -23.28 40.88 -4.22
N ASP A 558 -22.51 41.49 -5.12
CA ASP A 558 -23.05 42.21 -6.27
C ASP A 558 -23.41 41.30 -7.44
N ASN A 559 -22.52 40.36 -7.80
CA ASN A 559 -22.62 39.58 -9.03
C ASN A 559 -22.85 38.09 -8.80
N GLY A 560 -22.74 37.60 -7.56
CA GLY A 560 -22.77 36.16 -7.27
C GLY A 560 -21.59 35.42 -7.90
N GLU A 561 -20.43 36.06 -8.02
CA GLU A 561 -19.26 35.48 -8.68
C GLU A 561 -18.05 35.44 -7.75
N ILE A 562 -17.34 34.30 -7.74
CA ILE A 562 -16.05 34.13 -7.05
C ILE A 562 -14.94 33.85 -8.06
N ARG A 563 -13.69 34.14 -7.66
CA ARG A 563 -12.50 33.81 -8.43
C ARG A 563 -11.51 33.03 -7.55
N PRO A 564 -11.15 31.79 -7.92
CA PRO A 564 -10.12 31.04 -7.20
C PRO A 564 -8.78 31.76 -7.27
N VAL A 565 -7.99 31.68 -6.20
CA VAL A 565 -6.63 32.24 -6.17
C VAL A 565 -5.77 31.59 -7.27
N GLY A 566 -5.15 32.42 -8.10
CA GLY A 566 -4.37 31.99 -9.27
C GLY A 566 -5.21 31.58 -10.49
N GLY A 567 -6.55 31.70 -10.43
CA GLY A 567 -7.47 31.46 -11.53
C GLY A 567 -8.10 32.76 -12.06
N ASN A 568 -8.35 32.83 -13.37
CA ASN A 568 -8.96 34.00 -14.01
C ASN A 568 -10.45 33.80 -14.38
N ALA A 569 -10.97 32.57 -14.30
CA ALA A 569 -12.34 32.27 -14.66
C ALA A 569 -13.29 32.53 -13.47
N PRO A 570 -14.33 33.37 -13.62
CA PRO A 570 -15.35 33.56 -12.58
C PRO A 570 -16.24 32.33 -12.46
N ILE A 571 -16.67 32.02 -11.23
CA ILE A 571 -17.57 30.91 -10.91
C ILE A 571 -18.82 31.52 -10.27
N LYS A 572 -19.99 31.21 -10.82
CA LYS A 572 -21.28 31.68 -10.26
C LYS A 572 -21.68 30.84 -9.04
N VAL A 573 -22.04 31.52 -7.96
CA VAL A 573 -22.51 30.95 -6.70
C VAL A 573 -23.75 31.70 -6.21
N ASP A 574 -24.73 30.97 -5.69
CA ASP A 574 -25.91 31.51 -5.02
C ASP A 574 -25.81 31.22 -3.52
N VAL A 575 -25.34 32.19 -2.74
CA VAL A 575 -25.08 32.00 -1.30
C VAL A 575 -25.75 33.12 -0.51
N ARG A 576 -26.52 32.77 0.51
CA ARG A 576 -27.04 33.74 1.47
C ARG A 576 -25.92 34.10 2.46
N LEU A 577 -25.65 35.38 2.64
CA LEU A 577 -24.62 35.85 3.56
C LEU A 577 -25.20 36.27 4.92
N ILE A 578 -24.60 35.77 5.99
CA ILE A 578 -24.76 36.29 7.35
C ILE A 578 -23.38 36.72 7.83
N ALA A 579 -23.22 37.97 8.25
CA ALA A 579 -21.96 38.49 8.76
C ALA A 579 -22.09 38.88 10.23
N ALA A 580 -21.03 38.76 11.01
CA ALA A 580 -20.99 39.18 12.41
C ALA A 580 -19.74 40.00 12.72
N THR A 581 -19.85 40.99 13.59
CA THR A 581 -18.72 41.82 14.03
C THR A 581 -18.93 42.36 15.43
N ASN A 582 -17.83 42.51 16.18
CA ASN A 582 -17.78 43.29 17.41
C ASN A 582 -17.25 44.73 17.22
N LYS A 583 -16.71 45.06 16.04
CA LYS A 583 -16.17 46.39 15.72
C LYS A 583 -17.24 47.33 15.16
N ASP A 584 -17.03 48.62 15.40
CA ASP A 584 -17.78 49.71 14.77
C ASP A 584 -17.31 49.88 13.32
N LEU A 585 -18.13 49.43 12.37
CA LEU A 585 -17.81 49.49 10.93
C LEU A 585 -17.90 50.93 10.41
N GLU A 586 -18.77 51.76 10.98
CA GLU A 586 -18.94 53.17 10.62
C GLU A 586 -17.71 53.99 11.03
N ALA A 587 -17.13 53.71 12.20
CA ALA A 587 -15.82 54.21 12.56
C ALA A 587 -14.76 53.75 11.54
N GLY A 588 -14.84 52.50 11.07
CA GLY A 588 -13.94 51.96 10.07
C GLY A 588 -13.99 52.60 8.69
N ILE A 589 -15.15 53.11 8.30
CA ILE A 589 -15.29 53.93 7.09
C ILE A 589 -14.59 55.28 7.29
N ARG A 590 -14.83 55.96 8.42
CA ARG A 590 -14.17 57.24 8.74
C ARG A 590 -12.65 57.12 8.81
N GLU A 591 -12.16 56.00 9.33
CA GLU A 591 -10.74 55.69 9.48
C GLU A 591 -10.13 54.98 8.25
N SER A 592 -10.91 54.80 7.18
CA SER A 592 -10.49 54.19 5.90
C SER A 592 -9.95 52.74 5.98
N TRP A 593 -10.28 51.97 7.02
CA TRP A 593 -9.94 50.54 7.09
C TRP A 593 -11.08 49.61 6.63
N PHE A 594 -12.30 50.12 6.52
CA PHE A 594 -13.46 49.40 5.98
C PHE A 594 -14.07 50.17 4.81
N ARG A 595 -14.43 49.46 3.74
CA ARG A 595 -15.02 50.10 2.55
C ARG A 595 -16.49 50.44 2.76
N GLU A 596 -16.86 51.63 2.32
CA GLU A 596 -18.23 52.15 2.38
C GLU A 596 -19.22 51.33 1.52
N ASP A 597 -18.81 50.91 0.32
CA ASP A 597 -19.66 50.12 -0.59
C ASP A 597 -20.02 48.74 -0.02
N LEU A 598 -19.04 48.02 0.54
CA LEU A 598 -19.27 46.75 1.21
C LEU A 598 -20.15 46.93 2.46
N TYR A 599 -19.95 48.01 3.22
CA TYR A 599 -20.77 48.29 4.40
C TYR A 599 -22.26 48.36 4.07
N TYR A 600 -22.65 49.12 3.04
CA TYR A 600 -24.07 49.22 2.67
C TYR A 600 -24.64 47.90 2.14
N ARG A 601 -23.83 47.03 1.53
CA ARG A 601 -24.25 45.68 1.11
C ARG A 601 -24.39 44.69 2.27
N LEU A 602 -23.65 44.89 3.36
CA LEU A 602 -23.75 44.07 4.56
C LEU A 602 -24.86 44.56 5.50
N ASN A 603 -24.98 45.87 5.69
CA ASN A 603 -25.91 46.52 6.61
C ASN A 603 -27.33 46.67 6.01
N VAL A 604 -27.83 45.62 5.36
CA VAL A 604 -29.19 45.61 4.78
C VAL A 604 -30.23 45.29 5.85
N PHE A 605 -29.93 44.32 6.72
CA PHE A 605 -30.74 43.99 7.89
C PHE A 605 -29.82 43.71 9.07
N THR A 606 -29.99 44.47 10.16
CA THR A 606 -29.05 44.45 11.28
C THR A 606 -29.70 43.97 12.57
N ILE A 607 -29.07 42.98 13.21
CA ILE A 607 -29.49 42.44 14.50
C ILE A 607 -28.41 42.77 15.53
N SER A 608 -28.76 43.57 16.53
CA SER A 608 -27.84 43.94 17.60
C SER A 608 -28.01 43.02 18.81
N GLN A 609 -26.97 42.26 19.13
CA GLN A 609 -26.93 41.34 20.27
C GLN A 609 -26.62 42.12 21.56
N PRO A 610 -27.53 42.12 22.55
CA PRO A 610 -27.29 42.78 23.81
C PRO A 610 -26.20 42.03 24.60
N PRO A 611 -25.31 42.75 25.28
CA PRO A 611 -24.40 42.13 26.24
C PRO A 611 -25.18 41.55 27.42
N LEU A 612 -24.62 40.51 28.04
CA LEU A 612 -25.26 39.76 29.13
C LEU A 612 -25.65 40.65 30.31
N ARG A 613 -24.82 41.64 30.65
CA ARG A 613 -25.10 42.65 31.69
C ARG A 613 -26.40 43.43 31.49
N SER A 614 -26.93 43.43 30.27
CA SER A 614 -28.14 44.16 29.91
C SER A 614 -29.38 43.25 29.77
N ARG A 615 -29.21 41.93 30.00
CA ARG A 615 -30.26 40.91 30.01
C ARG A 615 -30.06 39.88 31.14
N LEU A 616 -29.75 40.38 32.35
CA LEU A 616 -29.45 39.54 33.51
C LEU A 616 -30.65 38.68 33.96
N GLU A 617 -31.88 39.04 33.57
CA GLU A 617 -33.09 38.24 33.80
C GLU A 617 -32.99 36.82 33.21
N SER A 618 -32.25 36.66 32.11
CA SER A 618 -32.00 35.35 31.47
C SER A 618 -30.84 34.57 32.10
N LEU A 619 -30.09 35.17 33.04
CA LEU A 619 -28.92 34.55 33.65
C LEU A 619 -29.24 33.23 34.37
N PRO A 620 -30.31 33.10 35.19
CA PRO A 620 -30.62 31.85 35.87
C PRO A 620 -30.88 30.69 34.89
N ALA A 621 -31.64 30.94 33.82
CA ALA A 621 -31.92 29.95 32.78
C ALA A 621 -30.64 29.52 32.02
N LEU A 622 -29.76 30.49 31.73
CA LEU A 622 -28.46 30.22 31.10
C LEU A 622 -27.55 29.37 32.00
N VAL A 623 -27.46 29.72 33.28
CA VAL A 623 -26.69 28.97 34.28
C VAL A 623 -27.19 27.53 34.37
N GLU A 624 -28.50 27.32 34.44
CA GLU A 624 -29.11 26.00 34.53
C GLU A 624 -28.83 25.15 33.27
N ASN A 625 -28.90 25.75 32.08
CA ASN A 625 -28.56 25.07 30.83
C ASN A 625 -27.08 24.63 30.80
N PHE A 626 -26.15 25.55 31.12
CA PHE A 626 -24.72 25.22 31.14
C PHE A 626 -24.37 24.20 32.23
N ARG A 627 -25.01 24.30 33.39
CA ARG A 627 -24.87 23.34 34.49
C ARG A 627 -25.34 21.94 34.07
N ALA A 628 -26.52 21.82 33.45
CA ALA A 628 -27.05 20.56 32.95
C ALA A 628 -26.15 19.95 31.86
N ARG A 629 -25.63 20.78 30.95
CA ARG A 629 -24.68 20.36 29.92
C ARG A 629 -23.36 19.88 30.52
N ALA A 630 -22.80 20.62 31.47
CA ALA A 630 -21.58 20.25 32.17
C ALA A 630 -21.77 18.94 32.96
N SER A 631 -22.91 18.76 33.63
CA SER A 631 -23.27 17.54 34.36
C SER A 631 -23.27 16.30 33.46
N ARG A 632 -23.90 16.38 32.27
CA ARG A 632 -23.90 15.28 31.28
C ARG A 632 -22.49 15.00 30.76
N ARG A 633 -21.72 16.04 30.42
CA ARG A 633 -20.37 15.89 29.85
C ARG A 633 -19.37 15.30 30.85
N LEU A 634 -19.46 15.68 32.12
CA LEU A 634 -18.58 15.21 33.20
C LEU A 634 -19.05 13.91 33.84
N ASN A 635 -20.21 13.37 33.42
CA ASN A 635 -20.87 12.23 34.03
C ASN A 635 -21.00 12.36 35.57
N LYS A 636 -21.32 13.57 36.03
CA LYS A 636 -21.40 13.94 37.45
C LYS A 636 -22.77 14.52 37.76
N PRO A 637 -23.50 14.04 38.79
CA PRO A 637 -24.84 14.50 39.12
C PRO A 637 -24.79 15.85 39.84
N ILE A 638 -24.55 16.93 39.09
CA ILE A 638 -24.83 18.27 39.58
C ILE A 638 -26.35 18.45 39.51
N LYS A 639 -26.97 18.90 40.60
CA LYS A 639 -28.41 19.09 40.79
C LYS A 639 -28.82 20.55 40.84
N GLY A 640 -27.91 21.46 41.18
CA GLY A 640 -28.23 22.89 41.27
C GLY A 640 -27.03 23.78 41.57
N ILE A 641 -27.31 25.06 41.75
CA ILE A 641 -26.37 26.10 42.18
C ILE A 641 -26.86 26.72 43.49
N ASP A 642 -25.95 27.04 44.40
CA ASP A 642 -26.25 27.75 45.65
C ASP A 642 -26.78 29.16 45.36
N GLU A 643 -27.79 29.60 46.10
CA GLU A 643 -28.40 30.92 45.98
C GLU A 643 -27.37 32.04 46.12
N ARG A 644 -26.42 31.90 47.06
CA ARG A 644 -25.33 32.88 47.25
C ARG A 644 -24.42 32.97 46.02
N ALA A 645 -24.21 31.86 45.34
CA ALA A 645 -23.43 31.81 44.11
C ALA A 645 -24.20 32.45 42.94
N LEU A 646 -25.51 32.20 42.84
CA LEU A 646 -26.37 32.80 41.82
C LEU A 646 -26.46 34.33 41.97
N GLN A 647 -26.66 34.83 43.19
CA GLN A 647 -26.69 36.28 43.47
C GLN A 647 -25.35 36.96 43.13
N ALA A 648 -24.22 36.31 43.43
CA ALA A 648 -22.91 36.81 43.04
C ALA A 648 -22.72 36.88 41.52
N LEU A 649 -23.22 35.87 40.79
CA LEU A 649 -23.22 35.84 39.32
C LEU A 649 -24.07 36.97 38.72
N MET A 650 -25.21 37.33 39.34
CA MET A 650 -26.08 38.43 38.88
C MET A 650 -25.44 39.81 39.00
N ARG A 651 -24.49 40.01 39.92
CA ARG A 651 -23.82 41.31 40.12
C ARG A 651 -22.57 41.51 39.28
N TYR A 652 -22.11 40.47 38.58
CA TYR A 652 -20.90 40.53 37.78
C TYR A 652 -21.15 41.26 36.46
N PRO A 653 -20.23 42.14 35.99
CA PRO A 653 -20.42 42.92 34.77
C PRO A 653 -20.31 42.13 33.46
N TRP A 654 -19.89 40.86 33.51
CA TRP A 654 -19.81 39.94 32.36
C TRP A 654 -19.06 40.49 31.13
N PRO A 655 -17.79 40.91 31.24
CA PRO A 655 -17.00 41.41 30.11
C PRO A 655 -16.83 40.39 28.98
N GLY A 656 -16.84 39.07 29.28
CA GLY A 656 -16.80 38.00 28.29
C GLY A 656 -18.16 37.36 27.97
N ASN A 657 -19.25 37.99 28.41
CA ASN A 657 -20.63 37.60 28.12
C ASN A 657 -20.91 36.09 28.39
N ILE A 658 -21.64 35.42 27.49
CA ILE A 658 -22.05 34.02 27.64
C ILE A 658 -20.86 33.06 27.62
N ARG A 659 -19.81 33.38 26.84
CA ARG A 659 -18.61 32.53 26.74
C ARG A 659 -17.87 32.46 28.08
N GLU A 660 -17.76 33.60 28.78
CA GLU A 660 -17.20 33.65 30.13
C GLU A 660 -18.08 32.91 31.13
N LEU A 661 -19.40 33.13 31.09
CA LEU A 661 -20.36 32.41 31.93
C LEU A 661 -20.23 30.90 31.79
N GLN A 662 -20.22 30.38 30.55
CA GLN A 662 -20.06 28.96 30.27
C GLN A 662 -18.76 28.42 30.88
N ASN A 663 -17.63 29.10 30.66
CA ASN A 663 -16.34 28.67 31.20
C ASN A 663 -16.32 28.64 32.74
N ILE A 664 -16.95 29.63 33.38
CA ILE A 664 -17.03 29.71 34.84
C ILE A 664 -17.89 28.58 35.39
N ILE A 665 -19.07 28.31 34.81
CA ILE A 665 -19.97 27.23 35.24
C ILE A 665 -19.35 25.85 34.98
N GLU A 666 -18.69 25.64 33.83
CA GLU A 666 -17.99 24.38 33.55
C GLU A 666 -16.86 24.13 34.56
N ARG A 667 -16.02 25.15 34.82
CA ARG A 667 -14.95 25.05 35.83
C ARG A 667 -15.52 24.79 37.23
N ALA A 668 -16.57 25.51 37.61
CA ALA A 668 -17.22 25.32 38.91
C ALA A 668 -17.82 23.92 39.05
N SER A 669 -18.37 23.35 37.97
CA SER A 669 -18.86 21.97 37.94
C SER A 669 -17.76 20.91 38.12
N VAL A 670 -16.54 21.20 37.66
CA VAL A 670 -15.36 20.34 37.89
C VAL A 670 -14.91 20.43 39.36
N LEU A 671 -14.91 21.63 39.93
CA LEU A 671 -14.42 21.90 41.29
C LEU A 671 -15.43 21.55 42.39
N ALA A 672 -16.73 21.57 42.08
CA ALA A 672 -17.77 21.18 43.02
C ALA A 672 -17.51 19.76 43.49
N GLN A 673 -17.36 19.52 44.79
CA GLN A 673 -17.20 18.17 45.35
C GLN A 673 -18.57 17.49 45.54
N ASP A 674 -19.58 18.30 45.86
CA ASP A 674 -20.97 17.89 46.05
C ASP A 674 -21.79 17.94 44.74
N SER A 675 -23.08 17.59 44.84
CA SER A 675 -24.06 17.76 43.76
C SER A 675 -24.53 19.22 43.55
N VAL A 676 -23.96 20.21 44.24
CA VAL A 676 -24.35 21.63 44.14
C VAL A 676 -23.12 22.49 43.88
N ILE A 677 -23.20 23.41 42.92
CA ILE A 677 -22.16 24.42 42.70
C ILE A 677 -22.30 25.49 43.78
N ARG A 678 -21.31 25.60 44.67
CA ARG A 678 -21.29 26.59 45.75
C ARG A 678 -20.42 27.79 45.39
N LEU A 679 -20.51 28.84 46.20
CA LEU A 679 -19.74 30.08 45.99
C LEU A 679 -18.23 29.84 46.01
N GLU A 680 -17.76 28.86 46.79
CA GLU A 680 -16.33 28.50 46.89
C GLU A 680 -15.80 27.83 45.62
N ASN A 681 -16.68 27.34 44.76
CA ASN A 681 -16.32 26.74 43.47
C ASN A 681 -16.18 27.78 42.35
N LEU A 682 -16.66 29.01 42.58
CA LEU A 682 -16.52 30.13 41.66
C LEU A 682 -15.17 30.85 41.87
N PRO A 683 -14.68 31.60 40.86
CA PRO A 683 -13.51 32.47 41.03
C PRO A 683 -13.63 33.43 42.23
N VAL A 684 -12.51 33.77 42.88
CA VAL A 684 -12.46 34.60 44.11
C VAL A 684 -13.20 35.94 43.99
N VAL A 685 -13.28 36.52 42.79
CA VAL A 685 -14.02 37.75 42.52
C VAL A 685 -15.50 37.66 42.92
N PHE A 686 -16.12 36.48 42.80
CA PHE A 686 -17.52 36.27 43.20
C PHE A 686 -17.68 36.23 44.72
N THR A 687 -16.67 35.76 45.46
CA THR A 687 -16.64 35.82 46.93
C THR A 687 -16.59 37.27 47.42
N GLU A 688 -15.83 38.14 46.76
CA GLU A 688 -15.75 39.56 47.09
C GLU A 688 -17.07 40.30 46.79
N LEU A 689 -17.75 39.94 45.70
CA LEU A 689 -19.07 40.48 45.36
C LEU A 689 -20.19 40.02 46.31
N ALA A 690 -20.07 38.81 46.85
CA ALA A 690 -20.98 38.28 47.87
C ALA A 690 -20.75 38.92 49.25
N LEU A 691 -19.50 39.22 49.64
CA LEU A 691 -19.16 39.85 50.92
C LEU A 691 -19.55 41.34 51.02
N ASN A 692 -19.86 41.97 49.89
CA ASN A 692 -20.41 43.34 49.86
C ASN A 692 -21.93 43.38 50.12
N GLU A 693 -22.58 42.26 50.46
CA GLU A 693 -23.92 42.25 51.03
C GLU A 693 -23.92 42.91 52.41
N GLY A 694 -24.39 44.17 52.47
CA GLY A 694 -24.68 44.86 53.73
C GLY A 694 -23.85 46.10 54.05
N ARG A 695 -23.05 46.63 53.12
CA ARG A 695 -22.35 47.92 53.34
C ARG A 695 -23.14 49.09 52.75
N THR A 696 -23.96 49.74 53.59
CA THR A 696 -24.37 51.14 53.37
C THR A 696 -23.14 52.05 53.39
N GLU A 697 -23.20 53.16 52.65
CA GLU A 697 -22.11 54.11 52.33
C GLU A 697 -21.39 54.79 53.52
N THR A 698 -21.59 54.36 54.77
CA THR A 698 -21.14 55.10 55.97
C THR A 698 -19.98 54.52 56.77
N ASP A 699 -19.42 53.34 56.44
CA ASP A 699 -18.30 52.72 57.22
C ASP A 699 -16.95 52.67 56.48
N LEU A 700 -16.49 53.84 56.00
CA LEU A 700 -15.18 54.03 55.36
C LEU A 700 -14.06 54.38 56.37
N ALA A 701 -13.95 53.69 57.51
CA ALA A 701 -12.97 54.06 58.54
C ALA A 701 -12.21 52.92 59.23
N THR A 702 -12.07 51.73 58.62
CA THR A 702 -11.04 50.78 59.09
C THR A 702 -10.46 49.97 57.94
N PRO A 703 -9.18 50.18 57.56
CA PRO A 703 -8.57 49.42 56.48
C PRO A 703 -8.29 47.99 56.94
N SER A 704 -8.84 47.01 56.22
CA SER A 704 -8.60 45.59 56.49
C SER A 704 -7.11 45.27 56.44
N PHE A 705 -6.67 44.26 57.21
CA PHE A 705 -5.29 43.76 57.20
C PHE A 705 -4.77 43.49 55.78
N ARG A 706 -5.65 43.07 54.86
CA ARG A 706 -5.32 42.83 53.45
C ARG A 706 -5.07 44.12 52.67
N SER A 707 -5.88 45.16 52.86
CA SER A 707 -5.65 46.48 52.25
C SER A 707 -4.36 47.11 52.77
N GLN A 708 -4.07 46.98 54.07
CA GLN A 708 -2.80 47.44 54.64
C GLN A 708 -1.61 46.65 54.10
N ARG A 709 -1.71 45.31 54.05
CA ARG A 709 -0.65 44.45 53.53
C ARG A 709 -0.38 44.71 52.05
N ASP A 710 -1.42 44.79 51.21
CA ASP A 710 -1.24 45.00 49.77
C ASP A 710 -0.70 46.43 49.49
N LYS A 711 -1.06 47.42 50.33
CA LYS A 711 -0.45 48.76 50.32
C LYS A 711 1.03 48.70 50.75
N HIS A 712 1.39 47.96 51.80
CA HIS A 712 2.77 47.80 52.26
C HIS A 712 3.65 47.02 51.27
N ILE A 713 3.14 45.93 50.69
CA ILE A 713 3.85 45.14 49.67
C ILE A 713 4.05 45.97 48.39
N GLY A 714 3.02 46.69 47.94
CA GLY A 714 3.14 47.60 46.80
C GLY A 714 4.17 48.71 47.05
N GLN A 715 4.19 49.28 48.27
CA GLN A 715 5.17 50.30 48.65
C GLN A 715 6.61 49.75 48.66
N MET A 716 6.83 48.55 49.22
CA MET A 716 8.15 47.91 49.23
C MET A 716 8.62 47.53 47.82
N GLU A 717 7.72 47.00 46.98
CA GLU A 717 8.01 46.68 45.59
C GLU A 717 8.39 47.93 44.79
N LYS A 718 7.64 49.03 44.96
CA LYS A 718 7.95 50.32 44.33
C LYS A 718 9.31 50.85 44.78
N ASN A 719 9.63 50.75 46.07
CA ASN A 719 10.92 51.21 46.61
C ASN A 719 12.11 50.38 46.08
N LEU A 720 11.96 49.07 45.94
CA LEU A 720 12.98 48.19 45.34
C LEU A 720 13.21 48.51 43.87
N LEU A 721 12.14 48.73 43.09
CA LEU A 721 12.25 49.14 41.69
C LEU A 721 12.97 50.48 41.54
N ILE A 722 12.69 51.45 42.42
CA ILE A 722 13.38 52.75 42.46
C ILE A 722 14.86 52.57 42.81
N HIS A 723 15.20 51.71 43.76
CA HIS A 723 16.60 51.44 44.14
C HIS A 723 17.40 50.89 42.95
N PHE A 724 16.92 49.84 42.29
CA PHE A 724 17.59 49.27 41.11
C PHE A 724 17.64 50.23 39.92
N LEU A 725 16.61 51.06 39.72
CA LEU A 725 16.64 52.10 38.68
C LEU A 725 17.66 53.21 38.97
N ARG A 726 17.88 53.57 40.23
CA ARG A 726 18.88 54.57 40.64
C ARG A 726 20.30 54.05 40.48
N GLU A 727 20.58 52.81 40.89
CA GLU A 727 21.89 52.19 40.69
C GLU A 727 22.22 52.01 39.20
N ALA A 728 21.23 51.65 38.40
CA ALA A 728 21.36 51.52 36.95
C ALA A 728 21.26 52.85 36.18
N ARG A 729 21.22 54.00 36.88
CA ARG A 729 21.14 55.37 36.30
C ARG A 729 20.06 55.53 35.23
N GLY A 730 18.88 54.96 35.47
CA GLY A 730 17.73 55.03 34.55
C GLY A 730 17.78 54.06 33.36
N ASN A 731 18.80 53.21 33.26
CA ASN A 731 18.83 52.15 32.24
C ASN A 731 18.00 50.94 32.71
N VAL A 732 16.78 50.84 32.18
CA VAL A 732 15.82 49.77 32.52
C VAL A 732 16.36 48.36 32.22
N SER A 733 17.24 48.20 31.23
CA SER A 733 17.81 46.89 30.88
C SER A 733 18.85 46.45 31.89
N ALA A 734 19.70 47.38 32.35
CA ALA A 734 20.69 47.10 33.38
C ALA A 734 20.03 46.86 34.75
N ALA A 735 18.99 47.65 35.09
CA ALA A 735 18.20 47.45 36.31
C ALA A 735 17.53 46.07 36.36
N ALA A 736 17.00 45.59 35.24
CA ALA A 736 16.37 44.27 35.15
C ALA A 736 17.37 43.13 35.35
N ILE A 737 18.58 43.26 34.78
CA ILE A 737 19.67 42.28 34.95
C ILE A 737 20.12 42.24 36.41
N GLN A 738 20.32 43.41 37.03
CA GLN A 738 20.75 43.50 38.44
C GLN A 738 19.68 43.01 39.42
N ALA A 739 18.40 43.20 39.09
CA ALA A 739 17.27 42.66 39.85
C ALA A 739 17.01 41.16 39.57
N GLY A 740 17.75 40.53 38.65
CA GLY A 740 17.64 39.09 38.34
C GLY A 740 16.34 38.69 37.65
N ILE A 741 15.63 39.61 36.99
CA ILE A 741 14.34 39.32 36.34
C ILE A 741 14.32 39.70 34.85
N PRO A 742 13.57 38.97 34.00
CA PRO A 742 13.51 39.26 32.57
C PRO A 742 13.03 40.69 32.27
N ARG A 743 13.66 41.36 31.28
CA ARG A 743 13.38 42.76 30.92
C ARG A 743 11.90 43.06 30.69
N ARG A 744 11.16 42.15 30.04
CA ARG A 744 9.71 42.30 29.79
C ARG A 744 8.90 42.33 31.10
N THR A 745 9.30 41.52 32.07
CA THR A 745 8.70 41.47 33.41
C THR A 745 8.99 42.74 34.18
N PHE A 746 10.24 43.23 34.14
CA PHE A 746 10.64 44.49 34.76
C PHE A 746 9.86 45.68 34.17
N TYR A 747 9.71 45.75 32.85
CA TYR A 747 8.90 46.78 32.18
C TYR A 747 7.42 46.76 32.61
N ARG A 748 6.84 45.57 32.80
CA ARG A 748 5.46 45.43 33.27
C ARG A 748 5.33 45.93 34.73
N LEU A 749 6.31 45.65 35.58
CA LEU A 749 6.33 46.13 36.97
C LEU A 749 6.49 47.65 37.06
N LEU A 750 7.28 48.26 36.17
CA LEU A 750 7.40 49.71 36.05
C LEU A 750 6.07 50.36 35.60
N LYS A 751 5.43 49.81 34.57
CA LYS A 751 4.13 50.30 34.08
C LYS A 751 3.02 50.16 35.12
N ARG A 752 3.06 49.10 35.94
CA ARG A 752 2.08 48.88 37.03
C ARG A 752 2.26 49.87 38.19
N ASN A 753 3.50 50.28 38.48
CA ASN A 753 3.84 51.20 39.58
C ASN A 753 4.00 52.67 39.13
N ASP A 754 3.71 52.95 37.86
CA ASP A 754 3.82 54.24 37.19
C ASP A 754 5.21 54.89 37.37
N LEU A 755 6.26 54.12 37.08
CA LEU A 755 7.66 54.54 37.16
C LEU A 755 8.30 54.57 35.77
N ASN A 756 9.02 55.64 35.43
CA ASN A 756 9.73 55.76 34.17
C ASN A 756 11.24 55.79 34.39
N GLY A 757 11.98 54.90 33.72
CA GLY A 757 13.45 54.86 33.82
C GLY A 757 14.13 56.18 33.43
N LYS A 758 13.50 56.98 32.54
CA LYS A 758 14.03 58.29 32.12
C LYS A 758 14.12 59.32 33.25
N GLU A 759 13.33 59.16 34.32
CA GLU A 759 13.30 60.08 35.47
C GLU A 759 14.49 59.92 36.41
N PHE A 760 15.24 58.82 36.29
CA PHE A 760 16.37 58.48 37.16
C PHE A 760 17.74 58.65 36.47
N ASN A 761 17.75 59.35 35.32
CA ASN A 761 18.95 59.64 34.55
C ASN A 761 19.52 61.01 34.95
N LYS A 762 20.74 61.03 35.52
CA LYS A 762 21.36 62.22 36.17
C LYS A 762 21.82 63.35 35.23
N ASN A 763 21.48 63.33 33.95
CA ASN A 763 21.89 64.38 32.98
C ASN A 763 20.76 65.33 32.57
N ARG A 764 19.75 65.58 33.42
CA ARG A 764 18.64 66.50 33.09
C ARG A 764 18.09 67.37 34.23
N GLN A 765 18.83 67.55 35.32
CA GLN A 765 18.60 68.64 36.25
C GLN A 765 19.94 69.32 36.53
N THR A 766 20.04 70.58 36.07
CA THR A 766 21.18 71.51 36.01
C THR A 766 22.36 71.12 35.13
#